data_AF-S0E2S1-F1
#
_entry.id   AF-S0E2S1-F1
#
_cell.length_a   1.000
_cell.length_b   1.000
_cell.length_c   1.000
_cell.angle_alpha   90.00
_cell.angle_beta   90.00
_cell.angle_gamma   90.00
#
_symmetry.space_group_name_H-M   'P 1'
#
loop_
_entity.id
_entity.type
_entity.pdbx_description
1 polymer ?
#
loop_
_entity_poly.entity_id
_entity_poly.type
_entity_poly.pdbx_seq_one_letter_code
_entity_poly.pdbx_strand_id
1 'polypeptide(L)'
;MESLKLYNSLKPGAPVPFVPIEKGKVTWYACGPTVYDKSHLGHARNYVSTDIIRRILMHYFGFDVKFVMNITDIDDKIIIKARRQRLLELEKNKNYTKDELQDLALAAFRAYAKSSLPLLLKDGEDIDATNYAQRREAGYGHVLAGGTISGEGKPGDDEAKVKMHLSNMTAAAEAMASGEIFPGTDEILLPFLDSLYRETIDTRDQTMFTDLTQSMEKLFMDDMDALNVLRPDVITRVTEYVPQIADFVKRIVDKGFAYESEGSVYFDISAFEQAGNTYARLRPDNRNDKSLQEEGEGSLSKNLGGKKNPGDFALWKKSKAGEPFWPSPWGDGRPGWHIECSVMCSDVLGATIDIHSGGIDLAFPHHDNELAQSEAYFCEHGKGEHTWVNYFIHMGHLSISGSKMSKSLKNFQTIQDALATNYSSRGMRIVFLMGRWNDGVEISPDMRLQADNWESTISNFFINVKALLAEAGISHDVKSLSLSADGKASEGLLAELEQAKKDFEAALVNSIDTPKAMSVILKLVNTANVHLRDNKDADLVALESIARWITKIVGIFGLDSNASPPYEGLGWATVIASDVEPKTAVQPYAEVFTKVKSDVSGLSLESAEISSLLEQDPAAEFESIASGGSRDPEQLALPYLRAVSKLRDELRRIVSNQTPETKKAILSLTDRIRDEDLTNLGVYLDDRPDGQASLIKFIPAAELIAAREEKAAQAAEKARKKEEARLAREKADQEAREKAKVRPEDLFKGDERYSAWDEQGLPTKMKDGSDVPKSQLKGLKKQWDRQKKAHDDLKAKGLL
;
A
#
# COMPACT_ATOMS: atom_id res chain seq x y z
N MET A 1 33.05 -9.03 6.98
CA MET A 1 32.34 -8.07 6.13
C MET A 1 33.13 -7.90 4.85
N GLU A 2 32.89 -8.77 3.87
CA GLU A 2 33.14 -8.37 2.48
C GLU A 2 32.38 -7.05 2.25
N SER A 3 33.04 -6.07 1.61
CA SER A 3 32.60 -4.68 1.62
C SER A 3 31.20 -4.54 1.03
N LEU A 4 30.19 -4.25 1.86
CA LEU A 4 28.87 -3.80 1.43
C LEU A 4 29.07 -2.80 0.28
N LYS A 5 28.37 -3.00 -0.83
CA LYS A 5 28.34 -2.05 -1.94
C LYS A 5 26.97 -1.44 -2.00
N LEU A 6 26.88 -0.15 -2.28
CA LEU A 6 25.62 0.56 -2.44
C LEU A 6 25.60 1.26 -3.78
N TYR A 7 24.44 1.28 -4.43
CA TYR A 7 24.18 2.24 -5.49
C TYR A 7 24.32 3.65 -4.90
N ASN A 8 25.11 4.49 -5.57
CA ASN A 8 25.36 5.87 -5.17
C ASN A 8 25.02 6.76 -6.35
N SER A 9 24.05 7.66 -6.20
CA SER A 9 23.63 8.54 -7.28
C SER A 9 24.73 9.51 -7.75
N LEU A 10 25.77 9.76 -6.94
CA LEU A 10 26.96 10.51 -7.38
C LEU A 10 27.86 9.73 -8.35
N LYS A 11 27.71 8.40 -8.40
CA LYS A 11 28.49 7.49 -9.24
C LYS A 11 27.53 6.55 -9.96
N PRO A 12 26.78 7.05 -10.96
CA PRO A 12 25.79 6.26 -11.66
C PRO A 12 26.43 5.02 -12.31
N GLY A 13 25.76 3.87 -12.19
CA GLY A 13 26.25 2.59 -12.70
C GLY A 13 26.17 1.49 -11.65
N ALA A 14 27.21 0.65 -11.61
CA ALA A 14 27.27 -0.46 -10.67
C ALA A 14 27.45 0.02 -9.22
N PRO A 15 26.94 -0.73 -8.22
CA PRO A 15 27.15 -0.42 -6.81
C PRO A 15 28.64 -0.25 -6.44
N VAL A 16 28.93 0.78 -5.65
CA VAL A 16 30.29 1.13 -5.19
C VAL A 16 30.50 0.68 -3.75
N PRO A 17 31.73 0.36 -3.32
CA PRO A 17 32.01 0.02 -1.92
C PRO A 17 31.50 1.11 -0.96
N PHE A 18 30.78 0.69 0.09
CA PHE A 18 30.35 1.52 1.20
C PHE A 18 31.42 1.53 2.29
N VAL A 19 31.97 2.71 2.55
CA VAL A 19 33.00 2.94 3.56
C VAL A 19 32.52 4.13 4.41
N PRO A 20 32.09 3.90 5.65
CA PRO A 20 31.69 5.00 6.51
C PRO A 20 32.89 5.86 6.92
N ILE A 21 32.64 7.13 7.21
CA ILE A 21 33.61 8.12 7.70
C ILE A 21 34.25 7.61 9.00
N GLU A 22 33.43 7.14 9.94
CA GLU A 22 33.88 6.47 11.16
C GLU A 22 33.50 4.99 11.11
N LYS A 23 34.48 4.10 11.32
CA LYS A 23 34.27 2.65 11.26
C LYS A 23 33.15 2.21 12.21
N GLY A 24 32.09 1.62 11.65
CA GLY A 24 30.97 1.07 12.40
C GLY A 24 29.86 2.08 12.74
N LYS A 25 30.04 3.36 12.42
CA LYS A 25 29.01 4.39 12.59
C LYS A 25 28.59 4.96 11.25
N VAL A 26 27.34 5.37 11.13
CA VAL A 26 26.79 5.97 9.90
C VAL A 26 25.96 7.19 10.25
N THR A 27 26.35 8.34 9.73
CA THR A 27 25.56 9.56 9.74
C THR A 27 24.64 9.59 8.53
N TRP A 28 23.32 9.70 8.76
CA TRP A 28 22.35 9.63 7.69
C TRP A 28 21.32 10.76 7.82
N TYR A 29 21.26 11.64 6.81
CA TYR A 29 20.18 12.61 6.66
C TYR A 29 19.18 12.19 5.57
N ALA A 30 17.88 12.29 5.87
CA ALA A 30 16.82 12.06 4.89
C ALA A 30 15.91 13.29 4.77
N CYS A 31 15.68 13.75 3.54
CA CYS A 31 14.70 14.80 3.29
C CYS A 31 13.30 14.33 3.70
N GLY A 32 12.67 15.07 4.61
CA GLY A 32 11.34 14.78 5.11
C GLY A 32 10.22 15.49 4.34
N PRO A 33 8.97 15.41 4.84
CA PRO A 33 7.81 15.89 4.12
C PRO A 33 7.64 17.41 4.19
N THR A 34 7.04 17.98 3.15
CA THR A 34 6.36 19.28 3.25
C THR A 34 4.99 19.07 3.90
N VAL A 35 4.81 19.57 5.12
CA VAL A 35 3.63 19.31 5.97
C VAL A 35 2.46 20.25 5.66
N TYR A 36 2.03 20.25 4.40
CA TYR A 36 0.84 21.00 3.96
C TYR A 36 -0.39 20.10 3.77
N ASP A 37 -0.22 18.79 3.63
CA ASP A 37 -1.32 17.86 3.34
C ASP A 37 -0.98 16.42 3.70
N LYS A 38 -2.01 15.57 3.80
CA LYS A 38 -1.87 14.15 4.15
C LYS A 38 -0.84 13.41 3.31
N SER A 39 -0.23 12.38 3.90
CA SER A 39 0.71 11.48 3.23
C SER A 39 -0.01 10.56 2.25
N HIS A 40 0.71 10.07 1.25
CA HIS A 40 0.21 9.16 0.22
C HIS A 40 1.17 8.02 -0.03
N LEU A 41 0.77 7.00 -0.80
CA LEU A 41 1.64 5.82 -0.99
C LEU A 41 3.00 6.13 -1.63
N GLY A 42 3.14 7.20 -2.41
CA GLY A 42 4.48 7.67 -2.83
C GLY A 42 5.41 8.03 -1.66
N HIS A 43 4.88 8.66 -0.61
CA HIS A 43 5.62 8.89 0.65
C HIS A 43 5.90 7.55 1.35
N ALA A 44 4.91 6.65 1.42
CA ALA A 44 5.12 5.32 1.99
C ALA A 44 6.27 4.58 1.28
N ARG A 45 6.31 4.60 -0.05
CA ARG A 45 7.40 4.00 -0.84
C ARG A 45 8.77 4.56 -0.43
N ASN A 46 8.88 5.88 -0.28
CA ASN A 46 10.11 6.52 0.15
C ASN A 46 10.50 6.07 1.56
N TYR A 47 9.70 6.39 2.57
CA TYR A 47 10.08 6.24 3.97
C TYR A 47 10.12 4.79 4.46
N VAL A 48 9.26 3.90 3.93
CA VAL A 48 9.32 2.47 4.26
C VAL A 48 10.56 1.82 3.65
N SER A 49 10.94 2.18 2.42
CA SER A 49 12.17 1.65 1.81
C SER A 49 13.41 2.17 2.55
N THR A 50 13.43 3.44 2.95
CA THR A 50 14.48 4.01 3.82
C THR A 50 14.57 3.25 5.14
N ASP A 51 13.44 2.97 5.80
CA ASP A 51 13.40 2.21 7.05
C ASP A 51 13.93 0.78 6.89
N ILE A 52 13.54 0.07 5.83
CA ILE A 52 14.05 -1.27 5.53
C ILE A 52 15.58 -1.23 5.39
N ILE A 53 16.12 -0.27 4.63
CA ILE A 53 17.57 -0.11 4.46
C ILE A 53 18.23 0.21 5.80
N ARG A 54 17.66 1.15 6.58
CA ARG A 54 18.16 1.53 7.91
C ARG A 54 18.23 0.32 8.84
N ARG A 55 17.16 -0.47 8.92
CA ARG A 55 17.12 -1.69 9.75
C ARG A 55 18.13 -2.74 9.29
N ILE A 56 18.34 -2.90 7.98
CA ILE A 56 19.37 -3.81 7.44
C ILE A 56 20.78 -3.33 7.83
N LEU A 57 21.08 -2.04 7.70
CA LEU A 57 22.36 -1.48 8.15
C LEU A 57 22.57 -1.71 9.65
N MET A 58 21.55 -1.45 10.47
CA MET A 58 21.64 -1.58 11.92
C MET A 58 21.72 -3.03 12.41
N HIS A 59 20.81 -3.88 11.96
CA HIS A 59 20.57 -5.18 12.59
C HIS A 59 21.15 -6.37 11.82
N TYR A 60 21.48 -6.20 10.53
CA TYR A 60 22.19 -7.20 9.75
C TYR A 60 23.70 -6.89 9.65
N PHE A 61 24.05 -5.66 9.27
CA PHE A 61 25.45 -5.23 9.15
C PHE A 61 26.07 -4.68 10.44
N GLY A 62 25.26 -4.37 11.46
CA GLY A 62 25.73 -3.97 12.79
C GLY A 62 26.24 -2.53 12.87
N PHE A 63 25.80 -1.65 11.97
CA PHE A 63 26.15 -0.23 12.02
C PHE A 63 25.36 0.51 13.11
N ASP A 64 26.03 1.41 13.82
CA ASP A 64 25.40 2.43 14.66
C ASP A 64 24.97 3.62 13.79
N VAL A 65 23.68 3.71 13.49
CA VAL A 65 23.13 4.72 12.56
C VAL A 65 22.54 5.88 13.34
N LYS A 66 23.07 7.09 13.13
CA LYS A 66 22.43 8.36 13.55
C LYS A 66 21.61 8.90 12.39
N PHE A 67 20.29 8.75 12.48
CA PHE A 67 19.33 9.12 11.44
C PHE A 67 18.62 10.44 11.76
N VAL A 68 18.76 11.42 10.86
CA VAL A 68 18.20 12.77 10.97
C VAL A 68 17.21 12.99 9.83
N MET A 69 16.07 13.60 10.14
CA MET A 69 15.07 13.95 9.13
C MET A 69 14.51 15.34 9.42
N ASN A 70 14.39 16.19 8.41
CA ASN A 70 13.72 17.47 8.58
C ASN A 70 12.20 17.37 8.43
N ILE A 71 11.51 18.44 8.82
CA ILE A 71 10.14 18.75 8.46
C ILE A 71 10.17 20.09 7.75
N THR A 72 9.71 20.13 6.49
CA THR A 72 9.55 21.39 5.75
C THR A 72 8.22 22.01 6.16
N ASP A 73 8.29 22.93 7.13
CA ASP A 73 7.17 23.70 7.67
C ASP A 73 7.13 25.16 7.19
N ILE A 74 7.98 25.50 6.22
CA ILE A 74 7.92 26.74 5.43
C ILE A 74 7.99 26.34 3.95
N ASP A 75 6.90 26.56 3.20
CA ASP A 75 6.87 26.31 1.76
C ASP A 75 5.72 27.09 1.11
N ASP A 76 5.84 27.40 -0.17
CA ASP A 76 4.80 28.09 -0.93
C ASP A 76 3.44 27.35 -0.86
N LYS A 77 3.43 26.00 -0.84
CA LYS A 77 2.20 25.21 -0.73
C LYS A 77 1.53 25.37 0.64
N ILE A 78 2.33 25.45 1.71
CA ILE A 78 1.83 25.71 3.08
C ILE A 78 1.22 27.10 3.14
N ILE A 79 1.95 28.11 2.65
CA ILE A 79 1.53 29.51 2.65
C ILE A 79 0.19 29.67 1.93
N ILE A 80 0.10 29.14 0.71
CA ILE A 80 -1.11 29.22 -0.11
C ILE A 80 -2.28 28.50 0.57
N LYS A 81 -2.07 27.29 1.11
CA LYS A 81 -3.15 26.51 1.72
C LYS A 81 -3.68 27.17 2.99
N ALA A 82 -2.80 27.52 3.93
CA ALA A 82 -3.19 28.17 5.18
C ALA A 82 -3.90 29.50 4.92
N ARG A 83 -3.36 30.34 4.02
CA ARG A 83 -3.96 31.63 3.68
C ARG A 83 -5.34 31.48 3.05
N ARG A 84 -5.49 30.55 2.10
CA ARG A 84 -6.78 30.27 1.46
C ARG A 84 -7.82 29.78 2.44
N GLN A 85 -7.46 28.82 3.31
CA GLN A 85 -8.35 28.31 4.35
C GLN A 85 -8.81 29.43 5.29
N ARG A 86 -7.88 30.27 5.75
CA ARG A 86 -8.21 31.41 6.60
C ARG A 86 -9.13 32.41 5.91
N LEU A 87 -8.87 32.75 4.66
CA LEU A 87 -9.72 33.65 3.88
C LEU A 87 -11.13 33.07 3.73
N LEU A 88 -11.26 31.77 3.47
CA LEU A 88 -12.54 31.09 3.38
C LEU A 88 -13.28 31.07 4.73
N GLU A 89 -12.58 30.84 5.84
CA GLU A 89 -13.17 30.93 7.19
C GLU A 89 -13.70 32.33 7.49
N LEU A 90 -12.91 33.37 7.19
CA LEU A 90 -13.33 34.76 7.34
C LEU A 90 -14.54 35.08 6.46
N GLU A 91 -14.56 34.54 5.25
CA GLU A 91 -15.68 34.69 4.32
C GLU A 91 -16.96 34.02 4.85
N LYS A 92 -16.86 32.79 5.35
CA LYS A 92 -17.99 32.04 5.95
C LYS A 92 -18.58 32.70 7.18
N ASN A 93 -17.80 33.53 7.88
CA ASN A 93 -18.26 34.27 9.06
C ASN A 93 -18.98 35.58 8.72
N LYS A 94 -19.04 35.98 7.44
CA LYS A 94 -19.83 37.13 7.00
C LYS A 94 -21.31 36.77 6.89
N ASN A 95 -22.17 37.77 7.10
CA ASN A 95 -23.61 37.61 6.93
C ASN A 95 -23.98 37.88 5.48
N TYR A 96 -24.41 36.84 4.76
CA TYR A 96 -24.89 36.93 3.39
C TYR A 96 -26.41 36.76 3.30
N THR A 97 -27.05 37.55 2.45
CA THR A 97 -28.33 37.16 1.85
C THR A 97 -28.13 36.03 0.83
N LYS A 98 -29.19 35.32 0.47
CA LYS A 98 -29.11 34.24 -0.52
C LYS A 98 -28.58 34.73 -1.87
N ASP A 99 -29.02 35.91 -2.29
CA ASP A 99 -28.63 36.48 -3.59
C ASP A 99 -27.15 36.89 -3.59
N GLU A 100 -26.67 37.54 -2.52
CA GLU A 100 -25.25 37.90 -2.40
C GLU A 100 -24.34 36.66 -2.39
N LEU A 101 -24.77 35.59 -1.73
CA LEU A 101 -24.01 34.33 -1.69
C LEU A 101 -23.97 33.65 -3.06
N GLN A 102 -25.07 33.73 -3.82
CA GLN A 102 -25.14 33.24 -5.19
C GLN A 102 -24.22 34.05 -6.12
N ASP A 103 -24.20 35.37 -5.98
CA ASP A 103 -23.33 36.26 -6.76
C ASP A 103 -21.85 36.00 -6.47
N LEU A 104 -21.50 35.79 -5.20
CA LEU A 104 -20.14 35.40 -4.80
C LEU A 104 -19.72 34.08 -5.46
N ALA A 105 -20.59 33.07 -5.41
CA ALA A 105 -20.33 31.76 -6.02
C ALA A 105 -20.17 31.88 -7.54
N LEU A 106 -21.03 32.65 -8.20
CA LEU A 106 -20.98 32.87 -9.65
C LEU A 106 -19.70 33.59 -10.07
N ALA A 107 -19.27 34.60 -9.32
CA ALA A 107 -18.01 35.31 -9.57
C ALA A 107 -16.81 34.35 -9.45
N ALA A 108 -16.78 33.53 -8.40
CA ALA A 108 -15.75 32.52 -8.21
C ALA A 108 -15.76 31.46 -9.32
N PHE A 109 -16.95 31.01 -9.74
CA PHE A 109 -17.13 30.01 -10.79
C PHE A 109 -16.55 30.49 -12.12
N ARG A 110 -16.84 31.74 -12.50
CA ARG A 110 -16.32 32.37 -13.71
C ARG A 110 -14.80 32.57 -13.65
N ALA A 111 -14.27 33.04 -12.52
CA ALA A 111 -12.84 33.22 -12.31
C ALA A 111 -12.07 31.89 -12.38
N TYR A 112 -12.65 30.83 -11.81
CA TYR A 112 -12.09 29.49 -11.82
C TYR A 112 -12.06 28.91 -13.24
N ALA A 113 -13.17 29.01 -13.98
CA ALA A 113 -13.24 28.59 -15.39
C ALA A 113 -12.15 29.27 -16.23
N LYS A 114 -11.99 30.59 -16.07
CA LYS A 114 -10.99 31.37 -16.82
C LYS A 114 -9.55 30.96 -16.52
N SER A 115 -9.23 30.70 -15.27
CA SER A 115 -7.86 30.38 -14.86
C SER A 115 -7.47 28.93 -15.10
N SER A 116 -8.41 27.99 -14.89
CA SER A 116 -8.11 26.56 -14.82
C SER A 116 -8.69 25.74 -15.98
N LEU A 117 -9.73 26.24 -16.65
CA LEU A 117 -10.45 25.51 -17.70
C LEU A 117 -10.82 26.42 -18.90
N PRO A 118 -9.84 27.03 -19.58
CA PRO A 118 -10.09 28.06 -20.60
C PRO A 118 -10.94 27.58 -21.79
N LEU A 119 -10.93 26.30 -22.14
CA LEU A 119 -11.79 25.76 -23.22
C LEU A 119 -13.30 25.79 -22.90
N LEU A 120 -13.70 26.11 -21.66
CA LEU A 120 -15.11 26.36 -21.34
C LEU A 120 -15.57 27.76 -21.75
N LEU A 121 -14.65 28.67 -22.05
CA LEU A 121 -14.97 30.04 -22.40
C LEU A 121 -15.24 30.15 -23.91
N LYS A 122 -16.30 30.88 -24.27
CA LYS A 122 -16.62 31.29 -25.64
C LYS A 122 -16.60 32.81 -25.72
N ASP A 123 -16.15 33.35 -26.85
CA ASP A 123 -16.09 34.79 -27.05
C ASP A 123 -17.47 35.42 -26.90
N GLY A 124 -17.59 36.37 -25.96
CA GLY A 124 -18.80 37.14 -25.72
C GLY A 124 -19.89 36.44 -24.89
N GLU A 125 -19.67 35.24 -24.35
CA GLU A 125 -20.67 34.54 -23.54
C GLU A 125 -20.14 34.09 -22.16
N ASP A 126 -20.81 34.54 -21.10
CA ASP A 126 -20.53 34.15 -19.72
C ASP A 126 -20.83 32.67 -19.45
N ILE A 127 -20.08 32.08 -18.51
CA ILE A 127 -20.31 30.72 -18.01
C ILE A 127 -21.02 30.75 -16.65
N ASP A 128 -21.97 29.84 -16.46
CA ASP A 128 -22.70 29.64 -15.21
C ASP A 128 -23.15 28.17 -15.05
N ALA A 129 -23.84 27.86 -13.95
CA ALA A 129 -24.29 26.49 -13.65
C ALA A 129 -25.26 25.91 -14.70
N THR A 130 -26.01 26.75 -15.43
CA THR A 130 -27.03 26.31 -16.39
C THR A 130 -26.42 25.87 -17.72
N ASN A 131 -25.31 26.50 -18.14
CA ASN A 131 -24.65 26.21 -19.39
C ASN A 131 -23.37 25.37 -19.23
N TYR A 132 -22.88 25.20 -18.00
CA TYR A 132 -21.64 24.48 -17.69
C TYR A 132 -21.60 23.06 -18.25
N ALA A 133 -22.65 22.24 -18.05
CA ALA A 133 -22.64 20.84 -18.47
C ALA A 133 -22.44 20.69 -19.99
N GLN A 134 -23.09 21.55 -20.79
CA GLN A 134 -22.95 21.57 -22.24
C GLN A 134 -21.55 22.02 -22.66
N ARG A 135 -21.00 23.06 -22.02
CA ARG A 135 -19.65 23.57 -22.31
C ARG A 135 -18.56 22.60 -21.88
N ARG A 136 -18.76 21.88 -20.78
CA ARG A 136 -17.88 20.82 -20.29
C ARG A 136 -17.71 19.72 -21.32
N GLU A 137 -18.82 19.24 -21.87
CA GLU A 137 -18.81 18.21 -22.91
C GLU A 137 -18.16 18.72 -24.20
N ALA A 138 -18.52 19.93 -24.63
CA ALA A 138 -17.98 20.52 -25.86
C ALA A 138 -16.46 20.78 -25.78
N GLY A 139 -15.97 21.27 -24.63
CA GLY A 139 -14.57 21.64 -24.45
C GLY A 139 -13.66 20.48 -24.04
N TYR A 140 -14.15 19.58 -23.18
CA TYR A 140 -13.32 18.55 -22.53
C TYR A 140 -13.91 17.13 -22.57
N GLY A 141 -15.00 16.88 -23.30
CA GLY A 141 -15.59 15.53 -23.42
C GLY A 141 -14.58 14.47 -23.89
N HIS A 142 -13.67 14.85 -24.79
CA HIS A 142 -12.59 13.98 -25.25
C HIS A 142 -11.59 13.61 -24.15
N VAL A 143 -11.24 14.54 -23.25
CA VAL A 143 -10.37 14.28 -22.08
C VAL A 143 -11.09 13.36 -21.08
N LEU A 144 -12.38 13.59 -20.85
CA LEU A 144 -13.22 12.74 -20.00
C LEU A 144 -13.32 11.31 -20.54
N ALA A 145 -13.36 11.15 -21.87
CA ALA A 145 -13.33 9.86 -22.56
C ALA A 145 -11.95 9.18 -22.60
N GLY A 146 -10.91 9.79 -22.00
CA GLY A 146 -9.55 9.22 -21.94
C GLY A 146 -8.63 9.65 -23.08
N GLY A 147 -8.97 10.69 -23.84
CA GLY A 147 -8.08 11.37 -24.79
C GLY A 147 -7.18 12.41 -24.13
N THR A 148 -6.27 13.00 -24.91
CA THR A 148 -5.38 14.09 -24.49
C THR A 148 -5.96 15.46 -24.80
N ILE A 149 -5.50 16.51 -24.12
CA ILE A 149 -5.92 17.90 -24.36
C ILE A 149 -5.59 18.33 -25.80
N SER A 150 -4.48 17.85 -26.35
CA SER A 150 -4.06 18.13 -27.72
C SER A 150 -4.75 17.24 -28.77
N GLY A 151 -5.38 16.14 -28.36
CA GLY A 151 -5.90 15.11 -29.26
C GLY A 151 -4.84 14.12 -29.77
N GLU A 152 -3.56 14.30 -29.42
CA GLU A 152 -2.45 13.41 -29.80
C GLU A 152 -1.72 12.86 -28.57
N GLY A 153 -1.19 11.63 -28.68
CA GLY A 153 -0.38 11.00 -27.63
C GLY A 153 -1.17 10.22 -26.58
N LYS A 154 -0.50 9.90 -25.46
CA LYS A 154 -1.12 9.24 -24.30
C LYS A 154 -1.41 10.29 -23.22
N PRO A 155 -2.57 10.22 -22.54
CA PRO A 155 -2.88 11.09 -21.41
C PRO A 155 -1.80 11.02 -20.32
N GLY A 156 -1.46 12.16 -19.76
CA GLY A 156 -0.52 12.31 -18.67
C GLY A 156 -1.05 13.17 -17.54
N ASP A 157 -0.14 13.85 -16.86
CA ASP A 157 -0.42 14.64 -15.67
C ASP A 157 -1.37 15.83 -15.97
N ASP A 158 -1.27 16.44 -17.14
CA ASP A 158 -2.08 17.60 -17.49
C ASP A 158 -3.57 17.24 -17.70
N GLU A 159 -3.86 16.10 -18.33
CA GLU A 159 -5.24 15.59 -18.46
C GLU A 159 -5.85 15.28 -17.09
N ALA A 160 -5.08 14.71 -16.17
CA ALA A 160 -5.57 14.41 -14.84
C ALA A 160 -5.82 15.69 -14.01
N LYS A 161 -5.00 16.74 -14.14
CA LYS A 161 -5.29 18.07 -13.57
C LYS A 161 -6.59 18.65 -14.12
N VAL A 162 -6.81 18.57 -15.43
CA VAL A 162 -8.06 19.02 -16.07
C VAL A 162 -9.26 18.27 -15.50
N LYS A 163 -9.19 16.94 -15.39
CA LYS A 163 -10.27 16.13 -14.78
C LYS A 163 -10.59 16.56 -13.35
N MET A 164 -9.56 16.84 -12.54
CA MET A 164 -9.74 17.38 -11.20
C MET A 164 -10.48 18.72 -11.21
N HIS A 165 -10.06 19.68 -12.04
CA HIS A 165 -10.72 20.99 -12.13
C HIS A 165 -12.17 20.86 -12.60
N LEU A 166 -12.46 19.95 -13.54
CA LEU A 166 -13.83 19.68 -14.00
C LEU A 166 -14.68 19.07 -12.89
N SER A 167 -14.11 18.21 -12.04
CA SER A 167 -14.81 17.67 -10.88
C SER A 167 -15.18 18.77 -9.89
N ASN A 168 -14.21 19.64 -9.53
CA ASN A 168 -14.44 20.78 -8.64
C ASN A 168 -15.54 21.73 -9.18
N MET A 169 -15.50 22.07 -10.48
CA MET A 169 -16.54 22.91 -11.09
C MET A 169 -17.89 22.20 -11.20
N THR A 170 -17.93 20.88 -11.40
CA THR A 170 -19.20 20.13 -11.43
C THR A 170 -19.88 20.17 -10.07
N ALA A 171 -19.14 19.90 -8.99
CA ALA A 171 -19.67 19.99 -7.62
C ALA A 171 -20.16 21.41 -7.31
N ALA A 172 -19.41 22.44 -7.71
CA ALA A 172 -19.82 23.83 -7.53
C ALA A 172 -21.11 24.17 -8.32
N ALA A 173 -21.25 23.71 -9.56
CA ALA A 173 -22.46 23.93 -10.35
C ALA A 173 -23.70 23.28 -9.72
N GLU A 174 -23.56 22.06 -9.19
CA GLU A 174 -24.61 21.35 -8.47
C GLU A 174 -25.00 22.09 -7.18
N ALA A 175 -24.02 22.53 -6.39
CA ALA A 175 -24.23 23.31 -5.17
C ALA A 175 -24.91 24.67 -5.44
N MET A 176 -24.51 25.35 -6.52
CA MET A 176 -25.14 26.59 -6.96
C MET A 176 -26.59 26.39 -7.42
N ALA A 177 -26.93 25.22 -7.95
CA ALA A 177 -28.30 24.88 -8.34
C ALA A 177 -29.18 24.51 -7.14
N SER A 178 -28.61 23.87 -6.10
CA SER A 178 -29.32 23.54 -4.85
C SER A 178 -29.38 24.70 -3.85
N GLY A 179 -28.56 25.73 -4.03
CA GLY A 179 -28.41 26.85 -3.08
C GLY A 179 -27.52 26.53 -1.88
N GLU A 180 -26.82 25.39 -1.89
CA GLU A 180 -25.92 24.93 -0.83
C GLU A 180 -24.47 25.40 -1.09
N ILE A 181 -24.28 26.72 -1.20
CA ILE A 181 -23.02 27.34 -1.63
C ILE A 181 -21.84 26.94 -0.71
N PHE A 182 -22.03 26.98 0.60
CA PHE A 182 -21.07 26.45 1.55
C PHE A 182 -21.53 25.07 2.07
N PRO A 183 -20.67 24.05 2.07
CA PRO A 183 -19.29 24.02 1.56
C PRO A 183 -19.18 23.71 0.05
N GLY A 184 -20.30 23.57 -0.67
CA GLY A 184 -20.33 23.00 -2.03
C GLY A 184 -19.51 23.74 -3.10
N THR A 185 -19.13 25.00 -2.85
CA THR A 185 -18.31 25.82 -3.75
C THR A 185 -16.92 26.17 -3.17
N ASP A 186 -16.55 25.60 -2.01
CA ASP A 186 -15.29 25.93 -1.32
C ASP A 186 -14.07 25.81 -2.23
N GLU A 187 -13.97 24.74 -3.03
CA GLU A 187 -12.83 24.46 -3.91
C GLU A 187 -12.60 25.54 -4.98
N ILE A 188 -13.67 26.21 -5.43
CA ILE A 188 -13.57 27.33 -6.39
C ILE A 188 -13.41 28.68 -5.68
N LEU A 189 -13.95 28.81 -4.46
CA LEU A 189 -13.83 30.02 -3.65
C LEU A 189 -12.42 30.22 -3.10
N LEU A 190 -11.73 29.15 -2.69
CA LEU A 190 -10.37 29.22 -2.15
C LEU A 190 -9.41 30.05 -3.02
N PRO A 191 -9.16 29.72 -4.31
CA PRO A 191 -8.29 30.53 -5.16
C PRO A 191 -8.89 31.89 -5.53
N PHE A 192 -10.22 32.04 -5.56
CA PHE A 192 -10.88 33.30 -5.87
C PHE A 192 -10.67 34.32 -4.75
N LEU A 193 -10.97 33.96 -3.50
CA LEU A 193 -10.78 34.81 -2.33
C LEU A 193 -9.31 35.19 -2.15
N ASP A 194 -8.38 34.26 -2.39
CA ASP A 194 -6.94 34.52 -2.37
C ASP A 194 -6.54 35.56 -3.43
N SER A 195 -7.15 35.54 -4.61
CA SER A 195 -6.88 36.55 -5.65
C SER A 195 -7.34 37.96 -5.26
N LEU A 196 -8.37 38.08 -4.43
CA LEU A 196 -8.94 39.35 -3.99
C LEU A 196 -8.26 39.90 -2.72
N TYR A 197 -7.96 39.01 -1.77
CA TYR A 197 -7.72 39.38 -0.38
C TYR A 197 -6.40 38.87 0.20
N ARG A 198 -5.52 38.23 -0.58
CA ARG A 198 -4.23 37.74 -0.04
C ARG A 198 -3.41 38.82 0.68
N GLU A 199 -3.47 40.07 0.21
CA GLU A 199 -2.69 41.19 0.76
C GLU A 199 -3.30 41.77 2.05
N THR A 200 -4.54 41.40 2.38
CA THR A 200 -5.23 41.90 3.59
C THR A 200 -4.99 41.03 4.83
N ILE A 201 -4.36 39.86 4.66
CA ILE A 201 -4.04 38.97 5.77
C ILE A 201 -2.82 39.49 6.52
N ASP A 202 -2.99 39.68 7.82
CA ASP A 202 -1.89 39.99 8.73
C ASP A 202 -1.12 38.70 9.07
N THR A 203 0.12 38.59 8.56
CA THR A 203 0.99 37.43 8.75
C THR A 203 1.99 37.60 9.90
N ARG A 204 1.86 38.66 10.72
CA ARG A 204 2.64 38.80 11.96
C ARG A 204 2.29 37.70 12.96
N ASP A 205 1.02 37.31 13.00
CA ASP A 205 0.58 36.11 13.67
C ASP A 205 0.78 34.91 12.75
N GLN A 206 1.83 34.13 13.03
CA GLN A 206 2.17 32.96 12.22
C GLN A 206 1.37 31.70 12.60
N THR A 207 0.47 31.77 13.60
CA THR A 207 -0.29 30.62 14.10
C THR A 207 -1.05 29.90 12.99
N MET A 208 -1.61 30.62 12.03
CA MET A 208 -2.31 30.01 10.89
C MET A 208 -1.45 29.04 10.07
N PHE A 209 -0.15 29.31 9.98
CA PHE A 209 0.79 28.43 9.29
C PHE A 209 1.20 27.28 10.22
N THR A 210 1.56 27.59 11.47
CA THR A 210 2.03 26.59 12.43
C THR A 210 0.97 25.57 12.83
N ASP A 211 -0.30 25.97 12.95
CA ASP A 211 -1.40 25.06 13.29
C ASP A 211 -1.62 24.03 12.16
N LEU A 212 -1.56 24.50 10.90
CA LEU A 212 -1.59 23.62 9.74
C LEU A 212 -0.38 22.67 9.74
N THR A 213 0.83 23.20 9.90
CA THR A 213 2.04 22.36 9.80
C THR A 213 2.15 21.36 10.94
N GLN A 214 1.85 21.74 12.18
CA GLN A 214 1.86 20.83 13.33
C GLN A 214 0.81 19.72 13.21
N SER A 215 -0.40 20.05 12.76
CA SER A 215 -1.45 19.03 12.56
C SER A 215 -1.08 18.05 11.44
N MET A 216 -0.50 18.53 10.34
CA MET A 216 -0.05 17.69 9.23
C MET A 216 1.22 16.89 9.57
N GLU A 217 2.15 17.45 10.35
CA GLU A 217 3.33 16.75 10.88
C GLU A 217 2.89 15.59 11.77
N LYS A 218 1.94 15.83 12.69
CA LYS A 218 1.39 14.78 13.54
C LYS A 218 0.78 13.66 12.70
N LEU A 219 -0.06 13.98 11.72
CA LEU A 219 -0.65 12.98 10.83
C LEU A 219 0.40 12.20 10.04
N PHE A 220 1.44 12.86 9.54
CA PHE A 220 2.55 12.19 8.88
C PHE A 220 3.23 11.18 9.81
N MET A 221 3.50 11.57 11.05
CA MET A 221 4.13 10.71 12.05
C MET A 221 3.24 9.52 12.45
N ASP A 222 1.94 9.77 12.62
CA ASP A 222 0.96 8.70 12.88
C ASP A 222 0.91 7.70 11.71
N ASP A 223 0.98 8.17 10.45
CA ASP A 223 1.05 7.32 9.26
C ASP A 223 2.34 6.49 9.21
N MET A 224 3.48 7.08 9.60
CA MET A 224 4.77 6.37 9.67
C MET A 224 4.75 5.27 10.74
N ASP A 225 4.18 5.55 11.92
CA ASP A 225 4.00 4.56 12.97
C ASP A 225 3.09 3.41 12.52
N ALA A 226 1.98 3.73 11.84
CA ALA A 226 1.07 2.72 11.28
C ALA A 226 1.77 1.81 10.24
N LEU A 227 2.76 2.34 9.53
CA LEU A 227 3.61 1.60 8.59
C LEU A 227 4.85 0.93 9.25
N ASN A 228 4.93 0.93 10.58
CA ASN A 228 6.05 0.38 11.37
C ASN A 228 7.43 1.02 11.05
N VAL A 229 7.42 2.26 10.56
CA VAL A 229 8.65 3.01 10.26
C VAL A 229 9.28 3.48 11.57
N LEU A 230 10.58 3.23 11.76
CA LEU A 230 11.31 3.73 12.93
C LEU A 230 11.34 5.25 12.93
N ARG A 231 11.06 5.86 14.10
CA ARG A 231 11.21 7.30 14.28
C ARG A 231 12.66 7.75 14.03
N PRO A 232 12.88 8.95 13.47
CA PRO A 232 14.22 9.54 13.40
C PRO A 232 14.83 9.75 14.78
N ASP A 233 16.16 9.73 14.86
CA ASP A 233 16.87 10.04 16.11
C ASP A 233 16.84 11.55 16.39
N VAL A 234 16.79 12.36 15.32
CA VAL A 234 16.66 13.82 15.39
C VAL A 234 15.66 14.29 14.32
N ILE A 235 14.75 15.17 14.73
CA ILE A 235 13.86 15.91 13.84
C ILE A 235 14.25 17.39 13.87
N THR A 236 14.39 18.02 12.71
CA THR A 236 14.64 19.46 12.57
C THR A 236 13.49 20.14 11.84
N ARG A 237 13.12 21.36 12.21
CA ARG A 237 12.06 22.14 11.55
C ARG A 237 12.62 23.42 10.97
N VAL A 238 12.16 23.84 9.80
CA VAL A 238 12.69 25.03 9.12
C VAL A 238 12.45 26.29 9.95
N THR A 239 11.26 26.40 10.56
CA THR A 239 10.91 27.54 11.44
C THR A 239 11.86 27.71 12.63
N GLU A 240 12.49 26.65 13.10
CA GLU A 240 13.46 26.66 14.21
C GLU A 240 14.89 27.05 13.77
N TYR A 241 15.16 27.09 12.45
CA TYR A 241 16.50 27.32 11.88
C TYR A 241 16.62 28.58 11.03
N VAL A 242 15.57 29.40 10.90
CA VAL A 242 15.58 30.58 10.01
C VAL A 242 16.77 31.53 10.25
N PRO A 243 17.15 31.88 11.49
CA PRO A 243 18.34 32.70 11.74
C PRO A 243 19.63 32.04 11.23
N GLN A 244 19.83 30.75 11.50
CA GLN A 244 20.98 29.97 11.07
C GLN A 244 21.04 29.88 9.54
N ILE A 245 19.88 29.75 8.88
CA ILE A 245 19.78 29.79 7.42
C ILE A 245 20.27 31.14 6.89
N ALA A 246 19.82 32.25 7.47
CA ALA A 246 20.26 33.59 7.04
C ALA A 246 21.78 33.77 7.20
N ASP A 247 22.36 33.31 8.30
CA ASP A 247 23.82 33.36 8.52
C ASP A 247 24.59 32.47 7.53
N PHE A 248 24.06 31.28 7.22
CA PHE A 248 24.65 30.38 6.23
C PHE A 248 24.65 31.00 4.83
N VAL A 249 23.52 31.59 4.40
CA VAL A 249 23.41 32.32 3.14
C VAL A 249 24.37 33.49 3.10
N LYS A 250 24.49 34.25 4.19
CA LYS A 250 25.44 35.36 4.30
C LYS A 250 26.87 34.89 4.03
N ARG A 251 27.27 33.73 4.56
CA ARG A 251 28.60 33.17 4.32
C ARG A 251 28.83 32.74 2.88
N ILE A 252 27.81 32.23 2.18
CA ILE A 252 27.88 31.93 0.74
C ILE A 252 28.07 33.23 -0.07
N VAL A 253 27.34 34.30 0.29
CA VAL A 253 27.49 35.64 -0.30
C VAL A 253 28.89 36.19 -0.06
N ASP A 254 29.40 36.15 1.18
CA ASP A 254 30.74 36.63 1.53
C ASP A 254 31.86 35.91 0.76
N LYS A 255 31.63 34.67 0.34
CA LYS A 255 32.56 33.89 -0.50
C LYS A 255 32.45 34.17 -2.00
N GLY A 256 31.43 34.92 -2.43
CA GLY A 256 31.19 35.26 -3.82
C GLY A 256 30.40 34.21 -4.62
N PHE A 257 29.74 33.25 -3.95
CA PHE A 257 28.92 32.22 -4.61
C PHE A 257 27.42 32.52 -4.61
N ALA A 258 27.03 33.68 -4.07
CA ALA A 258 25.67 34.16 -4.10
C ALA A 258 25.65 35.69 -4.23
N TYR A 259 24.54 36.22 -4.72
CA TYR A 259 24.32 37.66 -4.87
C TYR A 259 22.91 38.05 -4.46
N GLU A 260 22.79 39.26 -3.93
CA GLU A 260 21.51 39.89 -3.64
C GLU A 260 20.97 40.58 -4.90
N SER A 261 19.65 40.50 -5.08
CA SER A 261 18.89 41.27 -6.06
C SER A 261 17.47 41.49 -5.58
N GLU A 262 17.03 42.75 -5.52
CA GLU A 262 15.66 43.18 -5.19
C GLU A 262 15.13 42.67 -3.82
N GLY A 263 16.03 42.43 -2.86
CA GLY A 263 15.76 41.89 -1.52
C GLY A 263 15.72 40.35 -1.45
N SER A 264 16.00 39.66 -2.55
CA SER A 264 16.19 38.20 -2.58
C SER A 264 17.67 37.87 -2.80
N VAL A 265 18.09 36.66 -2.43
CA VAL A 265 19.46 36.18 -2.62
C VAL A 265 19.45 34.94 -3.47
N TYR A 266 20.27 34.92 -4.52
CA TYR A 266 20.37 33.82 -5.47
C TYR A 266 21.77 33.21 -5.45
N PHE A 267 21.83 31.89 -5.64
CA PHE A 267 23.08 31.16 -5.84
C PHE A 267 23.62 31.40 -7.25
N ASP A 268 24.91 31.74 -7.36
CA ASP A 268 25.59 32.02 -8.63
C ASP A 268 26.33 30.76 -9.11
N ILE A 269 25.66 29.97 -9.95
CA ILE A 269 26.23 28.71 -10.45
C ILE A 269 27.52 28.99 -11.25
N SER A 270 27.55 30.09 -12.01
CA SER A 270 28.71 30.45 -12.82
C SER A 270 29.92 30.77 -11.95
N ALA A 271 29.74 31.52 -10.87
CA ALA A 271 30.82 31.81 -9.93
C ALA A 271 31.32 30.55 -9.21
N PHE A 272 30.40 29.65 -8.83
CA PHE A 272 30.75 28.37 -8.19
C PHE A 272 31.63 27.49 -9.08
N GLU A 273 31.29 27.38 -10.37
CA GLU A 273 32.07 26.63 -11.36
C GLU A 273 33.40 27.29 -11.72
N GLN A 274 33.43 28.62 -11.82
CA GLN A 274 34.67 29.36 -12.08
C GLN A 274 35.69 29.19 -10.95
N ALA A 275 35.23 28.94 -9.72
CA ALA A 275 36.09 28.59 -8.59
C ALA A 275 36.59 27.13 -8.59
N GLY A 276 36.21 26.33 -9.60
CA GLY A 276 36.67 24.96 -9.78
C GLY A 276 35.77 23.88 -9.17
N ASN A 277 34.53 24.22 -8.79
CA ASN A 277 33.53 23.26 -8.32
C ASN A 277 32.61 22.81 -9.47
N THR A 278 31.82 21.77 -9.25
CA THR A 278 30.99 21.12 -10.27
C THR A 278 29.51 21.24 -9.95
N TYR A 279 28.71 21.62 -10.94
CA TYR A 279 27.24 21.59 -10.87
C TYR A 279 26.69 21.08 -12.21
N ALA A 280 25.52 20.44 -12.31
CA ALA A 280 24.86 19.61 -11.32
C ALA A 280 25.55 18.22 -11.32
N ARG A 281 25.75 17.60 -10.16
CA ARG A 281 26.52 16.36 -9.99
C ARG A 281 25.65 15.10 -10.01
N LEU A 282 24.44 15.15 -9.47
CA LEU A 282 23.54 13.99 -9.37
C LEU A 282 22.79 13.77 -10.69
N ARG A 283 22.24 14.84 -11.28
CA ARG A 283 21.50 14.79 -12.55
C ARG A 283 22.00 15.87 -13.53
N PRO A 284 23.23 15.75 -14.05
CA PRO A 284 23.78 16.71 -15.01
C PRO A 284 22.87 16.89 -16.25
N ASP A 285 22.19 15.83 -16.69
CA ASP A 285 21.26 15.87 -17.83
C ASP A 285 20.04 16.78 -17.59
N ASN A 286 19.62 16.95 -16.32
CA ASN A 286 18.48 17.77 -15.94
C ASN A 286 18.88 19.24 -15.70
N ARG A 287 20.17 19.58 -15.73
CA ARG A 287 20.68 20.91 -15.37
C ARG A 287 19.95 22.06 -16.05
N ASN A 288 19.52 21.88 -17.31
CA ASN A 288 18.84 22.90 -18.11
C ASN A 288 17.34 22.64 -18.29
N ASP A 289 16.75 21.72 -17.52
CA ASP A 289 15.32 21.47 -17.54
C ASP A 289 14.58 22.61 -16.85
N LYS A 290 13.96 23.47 -17.66
CA LYS A 290 13.23 24.65 -17.18
C LYS A 290 12.04 24.28 -16.30
N SER A 291 11.35 23.17 -16.57
CA SER A 291 10.19 22.77 -15.78
C SER A 291 10.61 22.40 -14.36
N LEU A 292 11.69 21.61 -14.24
CA LEU A 292 12.21 21.20 -12.93
C LEU A 292 12.81 22.38 -12.16
N GLN A 293 13.51 23.30 -12.85
CA GLN A 293 14.01 24.54 -12.25
C GLN A 293 12.87 25.41 -11.72
N GLU A 294 11.81 25.62 -12.50
CA GLU A 294 10.63 26.39 -12.08
C GLU A 294 9.89 25.73 -10.90
N GLU A 295 9.82 24.40 -10.86
CA GLU A 295 9.26 23.66 -9.73
C GLU A 295 10.06 23.89 -8.44
N GLY A 296 11.39 23.86 -8.52
CA GLY A 296 12.29 24.13 -7.38
C GLY A 296 12.17 25.54 -6.81
N GLU A 297 11.83 26.53 -7.65
CA GLU A 297 11.63 27.93 -7.24
C GLU A 297 10.32 28.17 -6.48
N GLY A 298 9.34 27.30 -6.64
CA GLY A 298 8.02 27.45 -6.04
C GLY A 298 7.11 28.41 -6.81
N SER A 299 5.81 28.28 -6.54
CA SER A 299 4.75 28.96 -7.30
C SER A 299 4.62 30.46 -7.01
N LEU A 300 5.09 30.93 -5.84
CA LEU A 300 5.04 32.35 -5.44
C LEU A 300 6.19 33.18 -6.06
N SER A 301 7.18 32.50 -6.64
CA SER A 301 8.40 33.09 -7.19
C SER A 301 8.38 33.27 -8.72
N LYS A 302 7.30 32.88 -9.41
CA LYS A 302 7.21 33.02 -10.87
C LYS A 302 7.37 34.48 -11.30
N ASN A 303 8.25 34.72 -12.29
CA ASN A 303 8.56 36.02 -12.87
C ASN A 303 9.23 37.03 -11.92
N LEU A 304 9.86 36.58 -10.83
CA LEU A 304 10.79 37.44 -10.11
C LEU A 304 12.00 37.71 -11.03
N GLY A 305 12.11 38.93 -11.54
CA GLY A 305 13.31 39.39 -12.23
C GLY A 305 14.52 39.40 -11.29
N GLY A 306 15.71 39.68 -11.82
CA GLY A 306 16.91 39.88 -11.00
C GLY A 306 17.89 38.70 -10.94
N LYS A 307 17.56 37.54 -11.50
CA LYS A 307 18.55 36.48 -11.72
C LYS A 307 19.53 36.88 -12.84
N LYS A 308 20.83 36.74 -12.59
CA LYS A 308 21.88 36.89 -13.60
C LYS A 308 21.75 35.81 -14.67
N ASN A 309 21.53 34.57 -14.25
CA ASN A 309 21.33 33.43 -15.15
C ASN A 309 20.00 32.72 -14.89
N PRO A 310 19.34 32.14 -15.91
CA PRO A 310 18.07 31.43 -15.74
C PRO A 310 18.13 30.24 -14.76
N GLY A 311 19.28 29.56 -14.69
CA GLY A 311 19.47 28.39 -13.82
C GLY A 311 19.83 28.73 -12.37
N ASP A 312 20.20 29.98 -12.07
CA ASP A 312 20.50 30.41 -10.70
C ASP A 312 19.25 30.23 -9.82
N PHE A 313 19.42 29.82 -8.57
CA PHE A 313 18.29 29.48 -7.70
C PHE A 313 18.27 30.25 -6.39
N ALA A 314 17.07 30.50 -5.85
CA ALA A 314 16.90 31.31 -4.64
C ALA A 314 17.41 30.60 -3.37
N LEU A 315 18.25 31.30 -2.61
CA LEU A 315 18.66 30.96 -1.26
C LEU A 315 17.78 31.65 -0.22
N TRP A 316 17.42 32.90 -0.48
CA TRP A 316 16.53 33.70 0.35
C TRP A 316 15.55 34.44 -0.55
N LYS A 317 14.27 34.41 -0.20
CA LYS A 317 13.19 35.02 -0.99
C LYS A 317 12.59 36.17 -0.21
N LYS A 318 12.55 37.36 -0.80
CA LYS A 318 11.79 38.49 -0.25
C LYS A 318 10.33 38.09 -0.07
N SER A 319 9.76 38.37 1.10
CA SER A 319 8.36 38.08 1.38
C SER A 319 7.47 39.20 0.84
N LYS A 320 6.33 38.81 0.24
CA LYS A 320 5.29 39.73 -0.22
C LYS A 320 4.21 39.90 0.85
N ALA A 321 3.34 40.90 0.69
CA ALA A 321 2.18 41.06 1.56
C ALA A 321 1.31 39.78 1.54
N GLY A 322 0.93 39.30 2.72
CA GLY A 322 0.20 38.04 2.87
C GLY A 322 1.06 36.78 2.88
N GLU A 323 2.39 36.89 2.88
CA GLU A 323 3.33 35.78 3.11
C GLU A 323 3.95 35.89 4.52
N PRO A 324 4.34 34.77 5.17
CA PRO A 324 5.13 34.83 6.38
C PRO A 324 6.51 35.41 6.10
N PHE A 325 7.12 36.03 7.10
CA PHE A 325 8.41 36.68 6.97
C PHE A 325 9.23 36.61 8.25
N TRP A 326 10.54 36.69 8.06
CA TRP A 326 11.56 36.79 9.09
C TRP A 326 12.55 37.88 8.73
N PRO A 327 13.07 38.63 9.72
CA PRO A 327 14.06 39.65 9.47
C PRO A 327 15.39 39.01 9.03
N SER A 328 16.06 39.64 8.06
CA SER A 328 17.38 39.22 7.57
C SER A 328 18.22 40.44 7.15
N PRO A 329 19.53 40.26 6.87
CA PRO A 329 20.37 41.33 6.33
C PRO A 329 19.87 41.93 4.99
N TRP A 330 19.01 41.22 4.26
CA TRP A 330 18.45 41.65 2.97
C TRP A 330 17.00 42.14 3.07
N GLY A 331 16.51 42.34 4.29
CA GLY A 331 15.12 42.69 4.59
C GLY A 331 14.26 41.48 4.94
N ASP A 332 12.96 41.73 5.10
CA ASP A 332 12.00 40.70 5.47
C ASP A 332 11.80 39.68 4.35
N GLY A 333 11.99 38.41 4.67
CA GLY A 333 11.89 37.33 3.71
C GLY A 333 11.73 35.96 4.35
N ARG A 334 11.95 34.92 3.55
CA ARG A 334 11.90 33.53 3.96
C ARG A 334 12.95 32.70 3.23
N PRO A 335 13.34 31.53 3.75
CA PRO A 335 14.24 30.61 3.07
C PRO A 335 13.74 30.17 1.68
N GLY A 336 14.68 29.86 0.78
CA GLY A 336 14.40 29.02 -0.38
C GLY A 336 14.38 27.54 -0.01
N TRP A 337 13.58 26.73 -0.70
CA TRP A 337 13.35 25.32 -0.36
C TRP A 337 14.63 24.50 -0.14
N HIS A 338 15.65 24.69 -0.98
CA HIS A 338 16.88 23.90 -0.93
C HIS A 338 17.79 24.24 0.26
N ILE A 339 17.87 25.52 0.65
CA ILE A 339 18.85 25.97 1.66
C ILE A 339 18.54 25.42 3.06
N GLU A 340 17.28 25.09 3.29
CA GLU A 340 16.76 24.55 4.55
C GLU A 340 17.51 23.26 4.93
N CYS A 341 17.52 22.28 4.02
CA CYS A 341 18.14 20.98 4.26
C CYS A 341 19.66 21.08 4.37
N SER A 342 20.31 21.90 3.54
CA SER A 342 21.75 22.19 3.63
C SER A 342 22.16 22.64 5.02
N VAL A 343 21.42 23.59 5.61
CA VAL A 343 21.73 24.16 6.93
C VAL A 343 21.42 23.17 8.05
N MET A 344 20.21 22.61 8.08
CA MET A 344 19.78 21.71 9.16
C MET A 344 20.65 20.44 9.22
N CYS A 345 20.96 19.86 8.06
CA CYS A 345 21.82 18.70 7.98
C CYS A 345 23.24 19.02 8.48
N SER A 346 23.82 20.12 7.98
CA SER A 346 25.19 20.52 8.31
C SER A 346 25.37 20.91 9.79
N ASP A 347 24.34 21.49 10.41
CA ASP A 347 24.35 21.83 11.84
C ASP A 347 24.36 20.58 12.72
N VAL A 348 23.57 19.56 12.37
CA VAL A 348 23.41 18.34 13.18
C VAL A 348 24.50 17.28 12.93
N LEU A 349 24.96 17.16 11.68
CA LEU A 349 25.86 16.08 11.23
C LEU A 349 27.25 16.57 10.79
N GLY A 350 27.43 17.88 10.60
CA GLY A 350 28.73 18.49 10.29
C GLY A 350 29.00 18.68 8.79
N ALA A 351 30.27 18.94 8.48
CA ALA A 351 30.70 19.34 7.13
C ALA A 351 30.76 18.18 6.13
N THR A 352 30.81 16.93 6.58
CA THR A 352 30.82 15.75 5.72
C THR A 352 29.99 14.65 6.37
N ILE A 353 29.07 14.05 5.62
CA ILE A 353 28.15 13.01 6.08
C ILE A 353 28.27 11.73 5.23
N ASP A 354 27.87 10.59 5.81
CA ASP A 354 27.93 9.31 5.12
C ASP A 354 26.83 9.22 4.06
N ILE A 355 25.57 9.32 4.47
CA ILE A 355 24.41 9.08 3.61
C ILE A 355 23.48 10.30 3.60
N HIS A 356 23.08 10.73 2.41
CA HIS A 356 21.93 11.60 2.18
C HIS A 356 20.89 10.84 1.34
N SER A 357 19.60 10.91 1.69
CA SER A 357 18.56 10.20 0.94
C SER A 357 17.25 10.96 0.74
N GLY A 358 16.50 10.57 -0.28
CA GLY A 358 15.15 11.07 -0.55
C GLY A 358 14.53 10.39 -1.78
N GLY A 359 13.34 10.83 -2.19
CA GLY A 359 12.74 10.35 -3.44
C GLY A 359 13.60 10.73 -4.66
N ILE A 360 13.56 9.96 -5.74
CA ILE A 360 14.33 10.23 -6.96
C ILE A 360 13.98 11.57 -7.62
N ASP A 361 12.79 12.11 -7.38
CA ASP A 361 12.39 13.46 -7.72
C ASP A 361 13.22 14.54 -7.01
N LEU A 362 13.73 14.26 -5.81
CA LEU A 362 14.57 15.22 -5.09
C LEU A 362 16.00 15.25 -5.62
N ALA A 363 16.43 14.27 -6.42
CA ALA A 363 17.78 14.26 -6.99
C ALA A 363 18.09 15.55 -7.76
N PHE A 364 17.09 16.10 -8.48
CA PHE A 364 17.20 17.41 -9.12
C PHE A 364 15.85 18.14 -9.15
N PRO A 365 15.80 19.45 -8.85
CA PRO A 365 16.97 20.28 -8.52
C PRO A 365 17.39 20.21 -7.05
N HIS A 366 16.60 19.59 -6.17
CA HIS A 366 16.73 19.76 -4.71
C HIS A 366 18.11 19.35 -4.16
N HIS A 367 18.50 18.08 -4.26
CA HIS A 367 19.77 17.59 -3.71
C HIS A 367 21.00 18.10 -4.48
N ASP A 368 20.88 18.35 -5.80
CA ASP A 368 21.94 19.01 -6.57
C ASP A 368 22.20 20.44 -6.07
N ASN A 369 21.14 21.17 -5.70
CA ASN A 369 21.24 22.50 -5.11
C ASN A 369 21.78 22.44 -3.68
N GLU A 370 21.38 21.44 -2.89
CA GLU A 370 21.93 21.26 -1.53
C GLU A 370 23.42 20.97 -1.52
N LEU A 371 23.88 20.12 -2.44
CA LEU A 371 25.31 19.87 -2.65
C LEU A 371 26.04 21.17 -2.96
N ALA A 372 25.57 21.94 -3.94
CA ALA A 372 26.20 23.20 -4.32
C ALA A 372 26.23 24.21 -3.17
N GLN A 373 25.14 24.35 -2.41
CA GLN A 373 25.05 25.25 -1.26
C GLN A 373 26.01 24.85 -0.13
N SER A 374 26.00 23.58 0.25
CA SER A 374 26.81 23.08 1.36
C SER A 374 28.29 23.08 0.99
N GLU A 375 28.64 22.66 -0.22
CA GLU A 375 30.01 22.68 -0.71
C GLU A 375 30.51 24.12 -0.89
N ALA A 376 29.70 25.07 -1.38
CA ALA A 376 30.05 26.49 -1.37
C ALA A 376 30.29 27.04 0.05
N TYR A 377 29.48 26.62 1.02
CA TYR A 377 29.63 27.02 2.41
C TYR A 377 30.89 26.46 3.09
N PHE A 378 31.30 25.23 2.76
CA PHE A 378 32.46 24.58 3.39
C PHE A 378 33.77 24.71 2.59
N CYS A 379 33.72 24.92 1.28
CA CYS A 379 34.93 24.97 0.46
C CYS A 379 35.86 26.12 0.87
N GLU A 380 37.16 25.92 0.69
CA GLU A 380 38.15 26.97 0.90
C GLU A 380 38.77 27.35 -0.45
N HIS A 381 38.84 28.65 -0.72
CA HIS A 381 39.40 29.17 -1.97
C HIS A 381 40.82 28.61 -2.19
N GLY A 382 41.03 27.98 -3.36
CA GLY A 382 42.30 27.37 -3.74
C GLY A 382 42.59 25.99 -3.15
N LYS A 383 41.67 25.35 -2.41
CA LYS A 383 41.84 24.00 -1.84
C LYS A 383 41.06 22.89 -2.55
N GLY A 384 40.35 23.22 -3.64
CA GLY A 384 39.53 22.29 -4.42
C GLY A 384 38.10 22.16 -3.90
N GLU A 385 37.30 21.34 -4.59
CA GLU A 385 35.90 21.06 -4.25
C GLU A 385 35.82 20.32 -2.90
N HIS A 386 34.91 20.77 -2.03
CA HIS A 386 34.61 20.10 -0.77
C HIS A 386 33.70 18.90 -1.02
N THR A 387 33.80 17.82 -0.24
CA THR A 387 32.85 16.71 -0.31
C THR A 387 31.90 16.77 0.89
N TRP A 388 30.67 17.17 0.64
CA TRP A 388 29.64 17.24 1.69
C TRP A 388 29.00 15.87 1.98
N VAL A 389 28.70 15.07 0.95
CA VAL A 389 28.05 13.76 1.10
C VAL A 389 28.84 12.68 0.37
N ASN A 390 29.09 11.54 1.04
CA ASN A 390 29.78 10.41 0.43
C ASN A 390 28.84 9.54 -0.44
N TYR A 391 27.61 9.31 0.02
CA TYR A 391 26.64 8.43 -0.64
C TYR A 391 25.24 9.08 -0.74
N PHE A 392 24.72 9.24 -1.96
CA PHE A 392 23.32 9.58 -2.18
C PHE A 392 22.50 8.34 -2.52
N ILE A 393 21.43 8.12 -1.76
CA ILE A 393 20.48 7.01 -1.93
C ILE A 393 19.13 7.59 -2.30
N HIS A 394 18.68 7.35 -3.54
CA HIS A 394 17.39 7.83 -4.02
C HIS A 394 16.40 6.70 -4.24
N MET A 395 15.22 6.81 -3.61
CA MET A 395 14.15 5.82 -3.75
C MET A 395 13.39 6.05 -5.06
N GLY A 396 13.18 4.98 -5.82
CA GLY A 396 12.46 5.05 -7.10
C GLY A 396 10.97 5.38 -6.92
N HIS A 397 10.36 5.91 -7.98
CA HIS A 397 8.95 6.32 -7.97
C HIS A 397 7.97 5.16 -7.74
N LEU A 398 6.79 5.51 -7.26
CA LEU A 398 5.64 4.61 -7.19
C LEU A 398 4.62 4.96 -8.28
N SER A 399 4.19 3.97 -9.05
CA SER A 399 3.07 4.08 -10.00
C SER A 399 1.95 3.10 -9.64
N ILE A 400 0.71 3.45 -10.01
CA ILE A 400 -0.45 2.55 -9.91
C ILE A 400 -1.11 2.50 -11.30
N SER A 401 -1.24 1.29 -11.85
CA SER A 401 -1.93 1.02 -13.13
C SER A 401 -1.48 1.94 -14.28
N GLY A 402 -0.17 2.11 -14.44
CA GLY A 402 0.42 2.92 -15.52
C GLY A 402 0.43 4.45 -15.34
N SER A 403 -0.11 5.00 -14.25
CA SER A 403 -0.06 6.44 -13.96
C SER A 403 0.85 6.76 -12.77
N LYS A 404 1.66 7.83 -12.89
CA LYS A 404 2.39 8.39 -11.76
C LYS A 404 1.38 8.91 -10.74
N MET A 405 1.56 8.57 -9.48
CA MET A 405 0.75 9.17 -8.41
C MET A 405 1.35 10.50 -8.00
N SER A 406 0.53 11.55 -7.98
CA SER A 406 0.95 12.84 -7.40
C SER A 406 -0.22 13.60 -6.78
N LYS A 407 0.08 14.42 -5.76
CA LYS A 407 -0.92 15.29 -5.10
C LYS A 407 -1.60 16.24 -6.08
N SER A 408 -0.88 16.72 -7.10
CA SER A 408 -1.42 17.64 -8.11
C SER A 408 -2.52 17.04 -8.98
N LEU A 409 -2.64 15.70 -9.03
CA LEU A 409 -3.58 14.97 -9.86
C LEU A 409 -4.82 14.50 -9.10
N LYS A 410 -4.86 14.66 -7.77
CA LYS A 410 -5.84 14.02 -6.84
C LYS A 410 -6.11 12.53 -7.13
N ASN A 411 -5.20 11.84 -7.85
CA ASN A 411 -5.24 10.41 -8.15
C ASN A 411 -4.44 9.58 -7.13
N PHE A 412 -4.10 10.20 -6.00
CA PHE A 412 -3.30 9.58 -4.96
C PHE A 412 -4.19 8.89 -3.94
N GLN A 413 -3.82 7.68 -3.55
CA GLN A 413 -4.39 7.04 -2.37
C GLN A 413 -3.59 7.50 -1.15
N THR A 414 -4.27 8.03 -0.13
CA THR A 414 -3.60 8.34 1.14
C THR A 414 -3.14 7.05 1.81
N ILE A 415 -2.17 7.15 2.72
CA ILE A 415 -1.73 5.98 3.51
C ILE A 415 -2.90 5.46 4.36
N GLN A 416 -3.65 6.37 4.99
CA GLN A 416 -4.84 6.04 5.77
C GLN A 416 -5.88 5.28 4.96
N ASP A 417 -6.23 5.78 3.77
CA ASP A 417 -7.23 5.12 2.91
C ASP A 417 -6.74 3.74 2.45
N ALA A 418 -5.45 3.62 2.13
CA ALA A 418 -4.85 2.35 1.72
C ALA A 418 -4.91 1.31 2.84
N LEU A 419 -4.56 1.70 4.08
CA LEU A 419 -4.60 0.83 5.25
C LEU A 419 -6.04 0.49 5.70
N ALA A 420 -6.99 1.40 5.47
CA ALA A 420 -8.40 1.18 5.80
C ALA A 420 -9.13 0.26 4.81
N THR A 421 -8.59 0.09 3.59
CA THR A 421 -9.30 -0.60 2.50
C THR A 421 -8.59 -1.86 2.03
N ASN A 422 -7.37 -1.72 1.54
CA ASN A 422 -6.78 -2.71 0.62
C ASN A 422 -5.42 -3.26 1.06
N TYR A 423 -4.81 -2.70 2.12
CA TYR A 423 -3.45 -3.08 2.54
C TYR A 423 -3.35 -3.24 4.04
N SER A 424 -2.62 -4.27 4.47
CA SER A 424 -2.00 -4.28 5.80
C SER A 424 -0.65 -3.56 5.75
N SER A 425 -0.17 -3.08 6.89
CA SER A 425 1.16 -2.49 7.05
C SER A 425 2.26 -3.44 6.54
N ARG A 426 2.18 -4.72 6.93
CA ARG A 426 3.08 -5.79 6.48
C ARG A 426 2.97 -6.05 4.98
N GLY A 427 1.76 -6.18 4.44
CA GLY A 427 1.54 -6.44 3.02
C GLY A 427 2.14 -5.33 2.15
N MET A 428 1.99 -4.07 2.56
CA MET A 428 2.62 -2.94 1.88
C MET A 428 4.16 -2.99 1.90
N ARG A 429 4.75 -3.37 3.04
CA ARG A 429 6.21 -3.61 3.13
C ARG A 429 6.68 -4.73 2.21
N ILE A 430 5.94 -5.84 2.14
CA ILE A 430 6.27 -6.97 1.26
C ILE A 430 6.27 -6.53 -0.20
N VAL A 431 5.26 -5.76 -0.63
CA VAL A 431 5.23 -5.17 -1.98
C VAL A 431 6.50 -4.34 -2.25
N PHE A 432 6.93 -3.49 -1.31
CA PHE A 432 8.14 -2.69 -1.52
C PHE A 432 9.43 -3.51 -1.52
N LEU A 433 9.50 -4.62 -0.77
CA LEU A 433 10.64 -5.55 -0.78
C LEU A 433 10.77 -6.32 -2.10
N MET A 434 9.64 -6.56 -2.79
CA MET A 434 9.61 -7.26 -4.09
C MET A 434 10.14 -6.41 -5.26
N GLY A 435 10.17 -5.08 -5.09
CA GLY A 435 10.82 -4.17 -6.04
C GLY A 435 12.18 -3.70 -5.51
N ARG A 436 13.15 -3.46 -6.40
CA ARG A 436 14.42 -2.82 -6.00
C ARG A 436 14.16 -1.43 -5.47
N TRP A 437 14.83 -1.04 -4.38
CA TRP A 437 14.57 0.23 -3.70
C TRP A 437 14.85 1.47 -4.57
N ASN A 438 15.84 1.39 -5.48
CA ASN A 438 16.27 2.48 -6.37
C ASN A 438 15.50 2.53 -7.70
N ASP A 439 14.71 1.49 -8.02
CA ASP A 439 13.94 1.41 -9.26
C ASP A 439 12.48 1.82 -9.02
N GLY A 440 11.80 2.22 -10.10
CA GLY A 440 10.37 2.46 -10.08
C GLY A 440 9.58 1.18 -9.77
N VAL A 441 8.58 1.28 -8.89
CA VAL A 441 7.70 0.17 -8.54
C VAL A 441 6.28 0.47 -8.99
N GLU A 442 5.69 -0.47 -9.73
CA GLU A 442 4.29 -0.42 -10.13
C GLU A 442 3.46 -1.38 -9.28
N ILE A 443 2.49 -0.87 -8.54
CA ILE A 443 1.57 -1.73 -7.78
C ILE A 443 0.46 -2.22 -8.70
N SER A 444 0.65 -3.42 -9.27
CA SER A 444 -0.35 -4.13 -10.06
C SER A 444 -1.15 -5.13 -9.19
N PRO A 445 -2.35 -5.57 -9.64
CA PRO A 445 -3.06 -6.68 -8.99
C PRO A 445 -2.22 -7.94 -8.83
N ASP A 446 -1.39 -8.25 -9.84
CA ASP A 446 -0.50 -9.42 -9.80
C ASP A 446 0.60 -9.27 -8.75
N MET A 447 1.17 -8.07 -8.59
CA MET A 447 2.19 -7.80 -7.57
C MET A 447 1.60 -7.95 -6.16
N ARG A 448 0.35 -7.52 -5.96
CA ARG A 448 -0.36 -7.74 -4.69
C ARG A 448 -0.58 -9.22 -4.41
N LEU A 449 -1.09 -9.95 -5.40
CA LEU A 449 -1.30 -11.39 -5.25
C LEU A 449 0.01 -12.14 -4.96
N GLN A 450 1.12 -11.72 -5.55
CA GLN A 450 2.44 -12.26 -5.23
C GLN A 450 2.84 -11.97 -3.78
N ALA A 451 2.63 -10.74 -3.30
CA ALA A 451 2.90 -10.37 -1.90
C ALA A 451 2.06 -11.19 -0.92
N ASP A 452 0.76 -11.32 -1.16
CA ASP A 452 -0.16 -12.09 -0.32
C ASP A 452 0.21 -13.58 -0.28
N ASN A 453 0.59 -14.15 -1.43
CA ASN A 453 1.05 -15.53 -1.53
C ASN A 453 2.37 -15.75 -0.80
N TRP A 454 3.31 -14.80 -0.90
CA TRP A 454 4.57 -14.86 -0.17
C TRP A 454 4.30 -14.83 1.33
N GLU A 455 3.50 -13.87 1.82
CA GLU A 455 3.14 -13.76 3.24
C GLU A 455 2.49 -15.06 3.75
N SER A 456 1.47 -15.55 3.04
CA SER A 456 0.75 -16.77 3.39
C SER A 456 1.68 -17.98 3.45
N THR A 457 2.64 -18.08 2.53
CA THR A 457 3.61 -19.18 2.51
C THR A 457 4.52 -19.16 3.73
N ILE A 458 5.02 -17.99 4.13
CA ILE A 458 5.86 -17.83 5.32
C ILE A 458 5.06 -18.08 6.59
N SER A 459 3.85 -17.53 6.70
CA SER A 459 2.94 -17.75 7.83
C SER A 459 2.63 -19.24 8.01
N ASN A 460 2.24 -19.93 6.94
CA ASN A 460 1.93 -21.36 6.99
C ASN A 460 3.15 -22.20 7.39
N PHE A 461 4.35 -21.83 6.92
CA PHE A 461 5.59 -22.49 7.34
C PHE A 461 5.82 -22.34 8.85
N PHE A 462 5.70 -21.13 9.39
CA PHE A 462 5.83 -20.90 10.83
C PHE A 462 4.80 -21.68 11.64
N ILE A 463 3.53 -21.66 11.22
CA ILE A 463 2.44 -22.40 11.88
C ILE A 463 2.75 -23.90 11.91
N ASN A 464 3.19 -24.48 10.79
CA ASN A 464 3.52 -25.90 10.70
C ASN A 464 4.70 -26.28 11.60
N VAL A 465 5.79 -25.49 11.57
CA VAL A 465 6.96 -25.76 12.41
C VAL A 465 6.62 -25.66 13.90
N LYS A 466 5.90 -24.61 14.31
CA LYS A 466 5.42 -24.45 15.69
C LYS A 466 4.59 -25.68 16.14
N ALA A 467 3.64 -26.10 15.32
CA ALA A 467 2.77 -27.22 15.64
C ALA A 467 3.55 -28.54 15.80
N LEU A 468 4.52 -28.80 14.93
CA LEU A 468 5.36 -30.00 15.01
C LEU A 468 6.27 -30.01 16.25
N LEU A 469 6.88 -28.87 16.60
CA LEU A 469 7.68 -28.73 17.82
C LEU A 469 6.83 -28.93 19.07
N ALA A 470 5.61 -28.37 19.08
CA ALA A 470 4.65 -28.54 20.16
C ALA A 470 4.21 -30.01 20.32
N GLU A 471 4.04 -30.75 19.23
CA GLU A 471 3.74 -32.19 19.27
C GLU A 471 4.91 -33.01 19.84
N ALA A 472 6.14 -32.69 19.44
CA ALA A 472 7.35 -33.39 19.90
C ALA A 472 7.68 -33.13 21.39
N GLY A 473 6.93 -32.26 22.07
CA GLY A 473 7.16 -31.93 23.48
C GLY A 473 8.43 -31.10 23.71
N ILE A 474 8.94 -30.43 22.68
CA ILE A 474 10.12 -29.57 22.78
C ILE A 474 9.68 -28.23 23.37
N SER A 475 10.04 -27.96 24.63
CA SER A 475 9.85 -26.63 25.24
C SER A 475 10.71 -25.59 24.49
N HIS A 476 10.20 -24.37 24.31
CA HIS A 476 10.92 -23.26 23.66
C HIS A 476 12.08 -22.71 24.52
N ASP A 477 12.69 -23.52 25.39
CA ASP A 477 13.82 -23.08 26.21
C ASP A 477 14.95 -22.61 25.29
N VAL A 478 15.27 -21.33 25.44
CA VAL A 478 16.24 -20.58 24.65
C VAL A 478 17.62 -21.19 24.87
N LYS A 479 18.01 -22.15 24.02
CA LYS A 479 19.42 -22.44 23.81
C LYS A 479 19.92 -21.51 22.73
N SER A 480 20.77 -20.57 23.14
CA SER A 480 21.69 -19.88 22.22
C SER A 480 22.51 -20.96 21.51
N LEU A 481 22.08 -21.35 20.31
CA LEU A 481 22.84 -22.24 19.45
C LEU A 481 23.93 -21.39 18.80
N SER A 482 25.01 -21.17 19.54
CA SER A 482 26.29 -20.77 18.97
C SER A 482 26.77 -21.90 18.05
N LEU A 483 26.43 -21.80 16.77
CA LEU A 483 27.02 -22.62 15.71
C LEU A 483 28.47 -22.20 15.50
N SER A 484 29.37 -22.72 16.34
CA SER A 484 30.79 -22.80 16.00
C SER A 484 31.47 -23.86 16.85
N ALA A 485 31.87 -24.94 16.18
CA ALA A 485 33.09 -25.74 16.38
C ALA A 485 32.78 -27.21 16.13
N ASP A 486 32.65 -27.58 14.86
CA ASP A 486 33.21 -28.83 14.32
C ASP A 486 33.01 -28.78 12.81
N GLY A 487 34.10 -28.68 12.05
CA GLY A 487 34.12 -28.52 10.59
C GLY A 487 33.62 -29.72 9.79
N LYS A 488 32.50 -30.35 10.19
CA LYS A 488 31.75 -31.30 9.37
C LYS A 488 30.75 -30.53 8.54
N ALA A 489 30.72 -30.80 7.23
CA ALA A 489 29.68 -30.29 6.35
C ALA A 489 28.32 -30.72 6.91
N SER A 490 27.43 -29.77 7.15
CA SER A 490 26.03 -30.06 7.42
C SER A 490 25.44 -30.84 6.24
N GLU A 491 24.70 -31.91 6.49
CA GLU A 491 23.92 -32.64 5.48
C GLU A 491 22.44 -32.21 5.56
N GLY A 492 21.66 -32.46 4.50
CA GLY A 492 20.22 -32.22 4.49
C GLY A 492 19.81 -30.75 4.62
N LEU A 493 18.74 -30.48 5.39
CA LEU A 493 18.14 -29.15 5.52
C LEU A 493 19.07 -28.09 6.13
N LEU A 494 20.00 -28.48 6.99
CA LEU A 494 21.00 -27.56 7.55
C LEU A 494 21.97 -27.05 6.47
N ALA A 495 22.33 -27.89 5.49
CA ALA A 495 23.14 -27.49 4.35
C ALA A 495 22.41 -26.44 3.48
N GLU A 496 21.12 -26.67 3.25
CA GLU A 496 20.26 -25.74 2.51
C GLU A 496 20.13 -24.40 3.26
N LEU A 497 20.03 -24.42 4.59
CA LEU A 497 20.03 -23.20 5.42
C LEU A 497 21.36 -22.43 5.28
N GLU A 498 22.50 -23.11 5.39
CA GLU A 498 23.81 -22.45 5.26
C GLU A 498 24.03 -21.89 3.84
N GLN A 499 23.55 -22.57 2.80
CA GLN A 499 23.58 -22.03 1.44
C GLN A 499 22.64 -20.82 1.30
N ALA A 500 21.44 -20.88 1.86
CA ALA A 500 20.50 -19.76 1.84
C ALA A 500 21.06 -18.53 2.58
N LYS A 501 21.76 -18.70 3.71
CA LYS A 501 22.45 -17.61 4.41
C LYS A 501 23.49 -16.92 3.51
N LYS A 502 24.30 -17.69 2.78
CA LYS A 502 25.31 -17.16 1.83
C LYS A 502 24.66 -16.43 0.66
N ASP A 503 23.63 -17.03 0.05
CA ASP A 503 22.91 -16.43 -1.07
C ASP A 503 22.18 -15.14 -0.65
N PHE A 504 21.65 -15.13 0.57
CA PHE A 504 21.01 -13.96 1.17
C PHE A 504 22.04 -12.85 1.47
N GLU A 505 23.19 -13.18 2.06
CA GLU A 505 24.27 -12.22 2.28
C GLU A 505 24.76 -11.63 0.94
N ALA A 506 24.96 -12.46 -0.08
CA ALA A 506 25.36 -12.05 -1.42
C ALA A 506 24.35 -11.07 -2.06
N ALA A 507 23.05 -11.25 -1.80
CA ALA A 507 22.01 -10.31 -2.23
C ALA A 507 22.11 -8.97 -1.48
N LEU A 508 22.31 -9.00 -0.16
CA LEU A 508 22.35 -7.78 0.65
C LEU A 508 23.62 -6.96 0.45
N VAL A 509 24.80 -7.60 0.32
CA VAL A 509 26.07 -6.89 0.07
C VAL A 509 26.10 -6.22 -1.30
N ASN A 510 25.28 -6.66 -2.25
CA ASN A 510 25.14 -6.05 -3.57
C ASN A 510 23.98 -5.06 -3.60
N SER A 511 24.16 -3.92 -2.93
CA SER A 511 23.20 -2.82 -2.90
C SER A 511 21.84 -3.21 -2.34
N ILE A 512 21.81 -4.09 -1.33
CA ILE A 512 20.59 -4.43 -0.58
C ILE A 512 19.50 -4.91 -1.56
N ASP A 513 19.81 -5.95 -2.35
CA ASP A 513 18.88 -6.53 -3.34
C ASP A 513 17.78 -7.32 -2.61
N THR A 514 16.78 -6.60 -2.12
CA THR A 514 15.64 -7.18 -1.39
C THR A 514 14.81 -8.14 -2.23
N PRO A 515 14.55 -7.92 -3.54
CA PRO A 515 13.83 -8.91 -4.34
C PRO A 515 14.53 -10.27 -4.38
N LYS A 516 15.87 -10.26 -4.56
CA LYS A 516 16.65 -11.49 -4.52
C LYS A 516 16.64 -12.13 -3.14
N ALA A 517 16.76 -11.33 -2.08
CA ALA A 517 16.68 -11.79 -0.69
C ALA A 517 15.33 -12.48 -0.39
N MET A 518 14.21 -11.89 -0.81
CA MET A 518 12.86 -12.45 -0.67
C MET A 518 12.70 -13.79 -1.41
N SER A 519 13.32 -13.90 -2.60
CA SER A 519 13.35 -15.15 -3.39
C SER A 519 14.14 -16.27 -2.69
N VAL A 520 15.26 -15.93 -2.04
CA VAL A 520 16.07 -16.91 -1.28
C VAL A 520 15.26 -17.48 -0.10
N ILE A 521 14.56 -16.62 0.66
CA ILE A 521 13.69 -17.05 1.76
C ILE A 521 12.60 -18.00 1.24
N LEU A 522 11.90 -17.61 0.17
CA LEU A 522 10.82 -18.41 -0.40
C LEU A 522 11.32 -19.77 -0.90
N LYS A 523 12.49 -19.81 -1.55
CA LYS A 523 13.12 -21.06 -2.00
C LYS A 523 13.42 -21.98 -0.82
N LEU A 524 14.00 -21.46 0.27
CA LEU A 524 14.31 -22.24 1.46
C LEU A 524 13.05 -22.82 2.10
N VAL A 525 12.00 -22.02 2.24
CA VAL A 525 10.71 -22.49 2.79
C VAL A 525 10.09 -23.58 1.91
N ASN A 526 10.14 -23.43 0.59
CA ASN A 526 9.64 -24.46 -0.31
C ASN A 526 10.42 -25.77 -0.19
N THR A 527 11.75 -25.72 -0.08
CA THR A 527 12.58 -26.90 0.18
C THR A 527 12.22 -27.56 1.51
N ALA A 528 12.03 -26.77 2.57
CA ALA A 528 11.63 -27.28 3.89
C ALA A 528 10.24 -27.92 3.86
N ASN A 529 9.27 -27.30 3.17
CA ASN A 529 7.92 -27.85 3.01
C ASN A 529 7.90 -29.16 2.20
N VAL A 530 8.75 -29.28 1.18
CA VAL A 530 8.94 -30.54 0.43
C VAL A 530 9.50 -31.62 1.36
N HIS A 531 10.51 -31.29 2.16
CA HIS A 531 11.07 -32.22 3.14
C HIS A 531 10.03 -32.70 4.16
N LEU A 532 9.18 -31.79 4.67
CA LEU A 532 8.08 -32.10 5.59
C LEU A 532 7.05 -33.07 4.99
N ARG A 533 6.78 -32.96 3.69
CA ARG A 533 5.82 -33.83 3.01
C ARG A 533 6.39 -35.22 2.72
N ASP A 534 7.67 -35.28 2.34
CA ASP A 534 8.28 -36.49 1.79
C ASP A 534 8.97 -37.37 2.85
N ASN A 535 9.25 -36.85 4.06
CA ASN A 535 9.91 -37.59 5.14
C ASN A 535 8.98 -37.75 6.35
N LYS A 536 8.78 -38.99 6.81
CA LYS A 536 7.95 -39.31 7.99
C LYS A 536 8.60 -38.85 9.31
N ASP A 537 9.92 -38.88 9.37
CA ASP A 537 10.71 -38.38 10.50
C ASP A 537 11.33 -37.04 10.10
N ALA A 538 10.58 -35.96 10.31
CA ALA A 538 11.03 -34.62 9.98
C ALA A 538 12.22 -34.20 10.87
N ASP A 539 13.26 -33.61 10.28
CA ASP A 539 14.37 -33.01 11.04
C ASP A 539 13.91 -31.71 11.73
N LEU A 540 13.32 -31.88 12.92
CA LEU A 540 12.75 -30.78 13.70
C LEU A 540 13.79 -29.72 14.09
N VAL A 541 15.04 -30.13 14.32
CA VAL A 541 16.13 -29.21 14.69
C VAL A 541 16.48 -28.31 13.51
N ALA A 542 16.58 -28.88 12.30
CA ALA A 542 16.82 -28.10 11.11
C ALA A 542 15.64 -27.16 10.78
N LEU A 543 14.41 -27.64 10.92
CA LEU A 543 13.20 -26.85 10.69
C LEU A 543 13.07 -25.67 11.65
N GLU A 544 13.34 -25.89 12.94
CA GLU A 544 13.38 -24.82 13.94
C GLU A 544 14.47 -23.80 13.60
N SER A 545 15.67 -24.26 13.22
CA SER A 545 16.78 -23.39 12.84
C SER A 545 16.45 -22.51 11.63
N ILE A 546 15.78 -23.08 10.62
CA ILE A 546 15.28 -22.35 9.46
C ILE A 546 14.23 -21.31 9.90
N ALA A 547 13.23 -21.72 10.69
CA ALA A 547 12.17 -20.84 11.14
C ALA A 547 12.71 -19.66 11.96
N ARG A 548 13.63 -19.89 12.90
CA ARG A 548 14.27 -18.82 13.70
C ARG A 548 15.10 -17.88 12.84
N TRP A 549 15.85 -18.40 11.86
CA TRP A 549 16.59 -17.56 10.92
C TRP A 549 15.64 -16.67 10.12
N ILE A 550 14.55 -17.23 9.58
CA ILE A 550 13.54 -16.45 8.85
C ILE A 550 12.88 -15.43 9.77
N THR A 551 12.51 -15.78 11.00
CA THR A 551 11.96 -14.85 12.00
C THR A 551 12.87 -13.65 12.20
N LYS A 552 14.17 -13.87 12.35
CA LYS A 552 15.14 -12.78 12.46
C LYS A 552 15.13 -11.89 11.22
N ILE A 553 15.17 -12.47 10.02
CA ILE A 553 15.20 -11.70 8.77
C ILE A 553 13.92 -10.89 8.55
N VAL A 554 12.73 -11.48 8.75
CA VAL A 554 11.46 -10.75 8.59
C VAL A 554 11.30 -9.66 9.66
N GLY A 555 11.85 -9.86 10.86
CA GLY A 555 11.98 -8.84 11.89
C GLY A 555 12.88 -7.68 11.47
N ILE A 556 14.05 -7.96 10.88
CA ILE A 556 14.96 -6.95 10.31
C ILE A 556 14.27 -6.15 9.20
N PHE A 557 13.49 -6.80 8.33
CA PHE A 557 12.71 -6.10 7.30
C PHE A 557 11.50 -5.32 7.88
N GLY A 558 11.25 -5.42 9.19
CA GLY A 558 10.13 -4.77 9.87
C GLY A 558 8.76 -5.29 9.41
N LEU A 559 8.69 -6.55 8.94
CA LEU A 559 7.44 -7.19 8.55
C LEU A 559 6.57 -7.56 9.77
N ASP A 560 7.16 -7.55 10.95
CA ASP A 560 6.45 -7.76 12.20
C ASP A 560 6.58 -6.52 13.08
N SER A 561 5.47 -5.82 13.31
CA SER A 561 5.42 -4.62 14.15
C SER A 561 5.58 -4.92 15.63
N ASN A 562 5.37 -6.17 16.05
CA ASN A 562 5.46 -6.58 17.45
C ASN A 562 6.83 -7.19 17.77
N ALA A 563 7.65 -7.48 16.77
CA ALA A 563 8.97 -8.03 16.95
C ALA A 563 10.01 -6.93 17.20
N SER A 564 10.93 -7.19 18.12
CA SER A 564 12.04 -6.30 18.46
C SER A 564 13.40 -7.01 18.35
N PRO A 565 14.49 -6.29 18.03
CA PRO A 565 15.84 -6.85 18.09
C PRO A 565 16.13 -7.42 19.49
N PRO A 566 16.81 -8.57 19.62
CA PRO A 566 17.54 -9.31 18.57
C PRO A 566 16.70 -10.27 17.70
N TYR A 567 15.37 -10.23 17.78
CA TYR A 567 14.44 -11.06 17.00
C TYR A 567 14.57 -12.58 17.25
N GLU A 568 14.66 -12.99 18.51
CA GLU A 568 14.93 -14.37 18.94
C GLU A 568 13.69 -15.29 19.01
N GLY A 569 12.51 -14.78 18.65
CA GLY A 569 11.25 -15.55 18.63
C GLY A 569 11.21 -16.65 17.57
N LEU A 570 10.06 -17.31 17.46
CA LEU A 570 9.75 -18.30 16.44
C LEU A 570 8.43 -17.91 15.74
N GLY A 571 8.50 -17.64 14.45
CA GLY A 571 7.38 -17.12 13.67
C GLY A 571 7.05 -15.65 13.93
N TRP A 572 5.83 -15.26 13.61
CA TRP A 572 5.28 -13.93 13.93
C TRP A 572 5.06 -13.78 15.44
N ALA A 573 5.42 -12.62 15.98
CA ALA A 573 5.25 -12.27 17.37
C ALA A 573 3.76 -12.04 17.71
N THR A 574 3.31 -12.70 18.76
CA THR A 574 1.92 -12.66 19.22
C THR A 574 1.61 -11.31 19.88
N VAL A 575 0.44 -10.74 19.57
CA VAL A 575 -0.01 -9.39 20.02
C VAL A 575 -0.37 -9.34 21.51
N ILE A 576 -0.19 -10.41 22.28
CA ILE A 576 -0.80 -10.49 23.61
C ILE A 576 0.00 -9.62 24.57
N ALA A 577 -0.71 -8.64 25.16
CA ALA A 577 -0.14 -7.75 26.16
C ALA A 577 0.54 -8.57 27.24
N SER A 578 1.78 -8.22 27.57
CA SER A 578 2.60 -8.80 28.63
C SER A 578 1.92 -8.85 30.01
N ASP A 579 0.75 -8.21 30.13
CA ASP A 579 0.09 -7.82 31.36
C ASP A 579 -1.11 -8.74 31.69
N VAL A 580 -1.49 -9.65 30.80
CA VAL A 580 -2.61 -10.58 31.03
C VAL A 580 -2.16 -11.73 31.93
N GLU A 581 -2.89 -12.00 33.01
CA GLU A 581 -2.62 -13.15 33.87
C GLU A 581 -2.78 -14.47 33.09
N PRO A 582 -1.86 -15.46 33.24
CA PRO A 582 -1.90 -16.71 32.48
C PRO A 582 -3.25 -17.44 32.57
N LYS A 583 -3.88 -17.39 33.75
CA LYS A 583 -5.22 -17.98 33.97
C LYS A 583 -6.30 -17.32 33.11
N THR A 584 -6.28 -16.00 32.97
CA THR A 584 -7.20 -15.26 32.12
C THR A 584 -6.98 -15.58 30.64
N ALA A 585 -5.71 -15.72 30.22
CA ALA A 585 -5.39 -16.03 28.83
C ALA A 585 -5.88 -17.43 28.40
N VAL A 586 -5.86 -18.41 29.31
CA VAL A 586 -6.29 -19.79 28.99
C VAL A 586 -7.77 -20.08 29.24
N GLN A 587 -8.48 -19.19 29.95
CA GLN A 587 -9.86 -19.41 30.37
C GLN A 587 -10.80 -19.83 29.21
N PRO A 588 -10.76 -19.20 28.02
CA PRO A 588 -11.62 -19.62 26.91
C PRO A 588 -11.41 -21.08 26.47
N TYR A 589 -10.15 -21.55 26.50
CA TYR A 589 -9.80 -22.92 26.14
C TYR A 589 -10.26 -23.92 27.21
N ALA A 590 -10.15 -23.55 28.50
CA ALA A 590 -10.64 -24.35 29.61
C ALA A 590 -12.17 -24.48 29.60
N GLU A 591 -12.89 -23.42 29.22
CA GLU A 591 -14.35 -23.42 29.04
C GLU A 591 -14.77 -24.35 27.89
N VAL A 592 -14.08 -24.31 26.75
CA VAL A 592 -14.32 -25.24 25.63
C VAL A 592 -14.05 -26.68 26.06
N PHE A 593 -12.95 -26.96 26.77
CA PHE A 593 -12.68 -28.29 27.30
C PHE A 593 -13.80 -28.80 28.21
N THR A 594 -14.27 -27.96 29.14
CA THR A 594 -15.37 -28.31 30.06
C THR A 594 -16.67 -28.60 29.31
N LYS A 595 -17.01 -27.76 28.31
CA LYS A 595 -18.17 -27.95 27.44
C LYS A 595 -18.09 -29.27 26.66
N VAL A 596 -16.94 -29.55 26.02
CA VAL A 596 -16.72 -30.79 25.26
C VAL A 596 -16.82 -32.01 26.17
N LYS A 597 -16.21 -31.96 27.37
CA LYS A 597 -16.28 -33.03 28.36
C LYS A 597 -17.73 -33.35 28.77
N SER A 598 -18.54 -32.31 28.98
CA SER A 598 -19.97 -32.44 29.28
C SER A 598 -20.74 -33.07 28.12
N ASP A 599 -20.54 -32.58 26.90
CA ASP A 599 -21.24 -33.07 25.71
C ASP A 599 -20.91 -34.54 25.39
N VAL A 600 -19.63 -34.92 25.51
CA VAL A 600 -19.18 -36.31 25.32
C VAL A 600 -19.76 -37.23 26.39
N SER A 601 -19.79 -36.79 27.66
CA SER A 601 -20.41 -37.56 28.75
C SER A 601 -21.90 -37.78 28.51
N GLY A 602 -22.60 -36.79 27.94
CA GLY A 602 -24.02 -36.86 27.59
C GLY A 602 -24.35 -37.91 26.51
N LEU A 603 -23.37 -38.32 25.68
CA LEU A 603 -23.57 -39.35 24.66
C LEU A 603 -23.61 -40.78 25.24
N SER A 604 -23.20 -40.98 26.51
CA SER A 604 -23.23 -42.28 27.21
C SER A 604 -22.58 -43.43 26.41
N LEU A 605 -21.38 -43.19 25.87
CA LEU A 605 -20.67 -44.13 25.00
C LEU A 605 -19.93 -45.21 25.82
N GLU A 606 -20.05 -46.47 25.42
CA GLU A 606 -19.30 -47.59 26.01
C GLU A 606 -17.89 -47.70 25.38
N SER A 607 -16.95 -46.89 25.84
CA SER A 607 -15.54 -46.94 25.44
C SER A 607 -14.62 -46.67 26.64
N ALA A 608 -13.71 -47.62 26.93
CA ALA A 608 -12.74 -47.50 28.02
C ALA A 608 -11.77 -46.34 27.78
N GLU A 609 -11.37 -46.10 26.52
CA GLU A 609 -10.54 -44.99 26.12
C GLU A 609 -11.23 -43.64 26.32
N ILE A 610 -12.53 -43.51 25.97
CA ILE A 610 -13.29 -42.28 26.23
C ILE A 610 -13.40 -42.02 27.73
N SER A 611 -13.71 -43.04 28.55
CA SER A 611 -13.75 -42.88 30.01
C SER A 611 -12.40 -42.40 30.57
N SER A 612 -11.29 -42.98 30.11
CA SER A 612 -9.94 -42.55 30.52
C SER A 612 -9.62 -41.12 30.10
N LEU A 613 -10.00 -40.70 28.88
CA LEU A 613 -9.80 -39.33 28.40
C LEU A 613 -10.66 -38.32 29.17
N LEU A 614 -11.88 -38.69 29.58
CA LEU A 614 -12.74 -37.85 30.40
C LEU A 614 -12.18 -37.67 31.83
N GLU A 615 -11.38 -38.59 32.35
CA GLU A 615 -10.75 -38.46 33.67
C GLU A 615 -9.50 -37.55 33.66
N GLN A 616 -8.95 -37.23 32.49
CA GLN A 616 -7.77 -36.37 32.39
C GLN A 616 -8.07 -34.95 32.89
N ASP A 617 -7.11 -34.38 33.64
CA ASP A 617 -7.12 -33.00 34.11
C ASP A 617 -5.93 -32.22 33.52
N PRO A 618 -6.15 -31.38 32.50
CA PRO A 618 -5.11 -30.56 31.90
C PRO A 618 -4.58 -29.45 32.81
N ALA A 619 -5.26 -29.14 33.93
CA ALA A 619 -4.90 -28.02 34.80
C ALA A 619 -3.51 -28.19 35.43
N ALA A 620 -3.12 -29.41 35.78
CA ALA A 620 -1.80 -29.67 36.38
C ALA A 620 -0.63 -29.37 35.41
N GLU A 621 -0.77 -29.73 34.13
CA GLU A 621 0.23 -29.41 33.09
C GLU A 621 0.28 -27.90 32.83
N PHE A 622 -0.89 -27.24 32.75
CA PHE A 622 -0.97 -25.78 32.66
C PHE A 622 -0.27 -25.08 33.84
N GLU A 623 -0.54 -25.49 35.08
CA GLU A 623 0.10 -24.91 36.28
C GLU A 623 1.62 -25.11 36.27
N SER A 624 2.09 -26.26 35.79
CA SER A 624 3.52 -26.51 35.60
C SER A 624 4.16 -25.56 34.57
N ILE A 625 3.49 -25.31 33.43
CA ILE A 625 4.00 -24.40 32.39
C ILE A 625 3.99 -22.95 32.89
N ALA A 626 2.89 -22.53 33.54
CA ALA A 626 2.74 -21.18 34.07
C ALA A 626 3.75 -20.89 35.20
N SER A 627 3.98 -21.85 36.11
CA SER A 627 4.98 -21.72 37.17
C SER A 627 6.43 -21.78 36.65
N GLY A 628 6.65 -22.41 35.49
CA GLY A 628 7.90 -22.35 34.73
C GLY A 628 8.21 -20.99 34.10
N GLY A 629 7.32 -19.99 34.23
CA GLY A 629 7.53 -18.63 33.77
C GLY A 629 7.11 -18.36 32.32
N SER A 630 6.53 -19.35 31.62
CA SER A 630 6.01 -19.12 30.28
C SER A 630 4.80 -18.18 30.32
N ARG A 631 4.83 -17.19 29.42
CA ARG A 631 3.73 -16.24 29.18
C ARG A 631 3.13 -16.41 27.79
N ASP A 632 3.60 -17.39 27.03
CA ASP A 632 3.10 -17.67 25.69
C ASP A 632 1.70 -18.31 25.75
N PRO A 633 0.65 -17.64 25.27
CA PRO A 633 -0.72 -18.13 25.37
C PRO A 633 -0.96 -19.39 24.52
N GLU A 634 -0.21 -19.58 23.43
CA GLU A 634 -0.26 -20.81 22.64
C GLU A 634 0.21 -21.99 23.50
N GLN A 635 1.37 -21.86 24.16
CA GLN A 635 1.90 -22.88 25.06
C GLN A 635 0.99 -23.15 26.26
N LEU A 636 0.45 -22.10 26.88
CA LEU A 636 -0.42 -22.22 28.04
C LEU A 636 -1.76 -22.91 27.67
N ALA A 637 -2.25 -22.75 26.44
CA ALA A 637 -3.48 -23.38 25.95
C ALA A 637 -3.31 -24.85 25.51
N LEU A 638 -2.10 -25.27 25.13
CA LEU A 638 -1.81 -26.61 24.60
C LEU A 638 -2.33 -27.78 25.46
N PRO A 639 -2.22 -27.78 26.81
CA PRO A 639 -2.74 -28.87 27.62
C PRO A 639 -4.24 -29.12 27.41
N TYR A 640 -5.04 -28.05 27.43
CA TYR A 640 -6.49 -28.12 27.20
C TYR A 640 -6.81 -28.55 25.77
N LEU A 641 -6.11 -27.98 24.79
CA LEU A 641 -6.33 -28.28 23.37
C LEU A 641 -5.96 -29.72 23.00
N ARG A 642 -4.88 -30.27 23.55
CA ARG A 642 -4.50 -31.68 23.38
C ARG A 642 -5.58 -32.60 23.93
N ALA A 643 -6.15 -32.29 25.10
CA ALA A 643 -7.23 -33.08 25.68
C ALA A 643 -8.51 -33.05 24.83
N VAL A 644 -8.91 -31.86 24.34
CA VAL A 644 -10.04 -31.71 23.41
C VAL A 644 -9.80 -32.46 22.11
N SER A 645 -8.61 -32.34 21.51
CA SER A 645 -8.26 -33.03 20.26
C SER A 645 -8.33 -34.55 20.42
N LYS A 646 -7.75 -35.11 21.49
CA LYS A 646 -7.79 -36.55 21.77
C LYS A 646 -9.23 -37.07 21.92
N LEU A 647 -10.09 -36.36 22.64
CA LEU A 647 -11.50 -36.72 22.78
C LEU A 647 -12.21 -36.74 21.42
N ARG A 648 -12.01 -35.71 20.59
CA ARG A 648 -12.59 -35.63 19.25
C ARG A 648 -12.10 -36.75 18.35
N ASP A 649 -10.81 -37.02 18.34
CA ASP A 649 -10.19 -38.02 17.46
C ASP A 649 -10.69 -39.42 17.85
N GLU A 650 -10.82 -39.70 19.15
CA GLU A 650 -11.38 -40.94 19.66
C GLU A 650 -12.87 -41.10 19.31
N LEU A 651 -13.66 -40.02 19.42
CA LEU A 651 -15.06 -40.02 18.95
C LEU A 651 -15.16 -40.38 17.46
N ARG A 652 -14.29 -39.80 16.61
CA ARG A 652 -14.25 -40.13 15.18
C ARG A 652 -13.79 -41.55 14.91
N ARG A 653 -12.92 -42.12 15.75
CA ARG A 653 -12.47 -43.51 15.64
C ARG A 653 -13.62 -44.49 15.89
N ILE A 654 -14.42 -44.25 16.92
CA ILE A 654 -15.50 -45.17 17.32
C ILE A 654 -16.80 -44.97 16.54
N VAL A 655 -16.95 -43.87 15.79
CA VAL A 655 -18.20 -43.46 15.12
C VAL A 655 -18.82 -44.53 14.23
N SER A 656 -17.99 -45.36 13.58
CA SER A 656 -18.42 -46.42 12.67
C SER A 656 -19.11 -47.59 13.37
N ASN A 657 -18.87 -47.74 14.69
CA ASN A 657 -19.38 -48.84 15.51
C ASN A 657 -20.66 -48.47 16.28
N GLN A 658 -21.22 -47.28 16.04
CA GLN A 658 -22.35 -46.74 16.80
C GLN A 658 -23.67 -46.81 16.03
N THR A 659 -24.80 -46.66 16.74
CA THR A 659 -26.14 -46.58 16.13
C THR A 659 -26.27 -45.39 15.18
N PRO A 660 -27.20 -45.39 14.20
CA PRO A 660 -27.39 -44.27 13.28
C PRO A 660 -27.62 -42.92 13.98
N GLU A 661 -28.38 -42.92 15.07
CA GLU A 661 -28.69 -41.74 15.88
C GLU A 661 -27.44 -41.22 16.58
N THR A 662 -26.71 -42.10 17.27
CA THR A 662 -25.46 -41.76 17.96
C THR A 662 -24.38 -41.33 16.96
N LYS A 663 -24.30 -41.97 15.79
CA LYS A 663 -23.41 -41.58 14.69
C LYS A 663 -23.67 -40.15 14.24
N LYS A 664 -24.94 -39.77 14.04
CA LYS A 664 -25.31 -38.40 13.67
C LYS A 664 -24.92 -37.40 14.77
N ALA A 665 -25.14 -37.75 16.03
CA ALA A 665 -24.76 -36.92 17.17
C ALA A 665 -23.24 -36.73 17.28
N ILE A 666 -22.47 -37.81 17.15
CA ILE A 666 -21.00 -37.78 17.16
C ILE A 666 -20.48 -36.90 16.03
N LEU A 667 -20.94 -37.10 14.79
CA LEU A 667 -20.48 -36.31 13.65
C LEU A 667 -20.78 -34.82 13.88
N SER A 668 -22.01 -34.48 14.27
CA SER A 668 -22.41 -33.11 14.58
C SER A 668 -21.56 -32.48 15.69
N LEU A 669 -21.22 -33.24 16.74
CA LEU A 669 -20.39 -32.76 17.83
C LEU A 669 -18.94 -32.54 17.37
N THR A 670 -18.35 -33.51 16.66
CA THR A 670 -16.96 -33.41 16.18
C THR A 670 -16.77 -32.29 15.15
N ASP A 671 -17.79 -32.02 14.35
CA ASP A 671 -17.80 -30.89 13.41
C ASP A 671 -17.97 -29.56 14.15
N ARG A 672 -18.87 -29.45 15.15
CA ARG A 672 -18.99 -28.24 15.99
C ARG A 672 -17.69 -27.93 16.74
N ILE A 673 -17.03 -28.96 17.31
CA ILE A 673 -15.75 -28.79 18.01
C ILE A 673 -14.71 -28.17 17.07
N ARG A 674 -14.56 -28.71 15.86
CA ARG A 674 -13.56 -28.24 14.89
C ARG A 674 -13.93 -26.87 14.30
N ASP A 675 -15.14 -26.76 13.77
CA ASP A 675 -15.55 -25.66 12.86
C ASP A 675 -16.15 -24.45 13.61
N GLU A 676 -16.48 -24.60 14.91
CA GLU A 676 -17.01 -23.53 15.75
C GLU A 676 -16.20 -23.35 17.04
N ASP A 677 -16.21 -24.34 17.95
CA ASP A 677 -15.66 -24.17 19.30
C ASP A 677 -14.16 -23.81 19.27
N LEU A 678 -13.35 -24.52 18.48
CA LEU A 678 -11.91 -24.26 18.34
C LEU A 678 -11.60 -23.13 17.34
N THR A 679 -12.34 -23.06 16.23
CA THR A 679 -12.17 -22.00 15.20
C THR A 679 -12.36 -20.61 15.81
N ASN A 680 -13.38 -20.43 16.66
CA ASN A 680 -13.64 -19.14 17.32
C ASN A 680 -12.54 -18.73 18.31
N LEU A 681 -11.69 -19.68 18.76
CA LEU A 681 -10.54 -19.44 19.61
C LEU A 681 -9.21 -19.33 18.82
N GLY A 682 -9.25 -19.36 17.49
CA GLY A 682 -8.04 -19.30 16.67
C GLY A 682 -7.27 -20.63 16.62
N VAL A 683 -7.97 -21.75 16.75
CA VAL A 683 -7.36 -23.09 16.70
C VAL A 683 -7.92 -23.88 15.53
N TYR A 684 -7.01 -24.35 14.68
CA TYR A 684 -7.29 -25.23 13.55
C TYR A 684 -6.75 -26.63 13.83
N LEU A 685 -7.60 -27.66 13.63
CA LEU A 685 -7.18 -29.06 13.71
C LEU A 685 -6.95 -29.60 12.30
N ASP A 686 -5.70 -29.98 12.01
CA ASP A 686 -5.31 -30.61 10.76
C ASP A 686 -5.40 -32.14 10.90
N ASP A 687 -6.40 -32.74 10.25
CA ASP A 687 -6.68 -34.17 10.29
C ASP A 687 -5.61 -34.94 9.47
N ARG A 688 -4.85 -35.83 10.12
CA ARG A 688 -3.77 -36.61 9.45
C ARG A 688 -4.21 -38.04 9.07
N PRO A 689 -3.61 -38.66 8.03
CA PRO A 689 -3.86 -40.05 7.67
C PRO A 689 -3.44 -41.06 8.77
N ASP A 690 -3.87 -42.32 8.63
CA ASP A 690 -3.36 -43.48 9.37
C ASP A 690 -3.51 -43.44 10.90
N GLY A 691 -4.57 -42.82 11.43
CA GLY A 691 -4.87 -42.82 12.86
C GLY A 691 -3.89 -42.00 13.72
N GLN A 692 -3.10 -41.14 13.09
CA GLN A 692 -2.31 -40.13 13.78
C GLN A 692 -3.22 -39.07 14.40
N ALA A 693 -2.83 -38.54 15.55
CA ALA A 693 -3.57 -37.45 16.21
C ALA A 693 -3.67 -36.23 15.28
N SER A 694 -4.74 -35.44 15.38
CA SER A 694 -4.81 -34.18 14.65
C SER A 694 -3.71 -33.22 15.11
N LEU A 695 -3.10 -32.51 14.16
CA LEU A 695 -2.09 -31.51 14.46
C LEU A 695 -2.77 -30.19 14.82
N ILE A 696 -2.43 -29.65 15.99
CA ILE A 696 -3.02 -28.41 16.53
C ILE A 696 -2.25 -27.23 15.98
N LYS A 697 -2.94 -26.35 15.24
CA LYS A 697 -2.36 -25.14 14.65
C LYS A 697 -3.04 -23.90 15.21
N PHE A 698 -2.25 -22.92 15.61
CA PHE A 698 -2.75 -21.60 16.00
C PHE A 698 -2.79 -20.70 14.77
N ILE A 699 -3.97 -20.16 14.47
CA ILE A 699 -4.23 -19.26 13.35
C ILE A 699 -5.13 -18.15 13.89
N PRO A 700 -4.90 -16.86 13.59
CA PRO A 700 -5.75 -15.79 14.11
C PRO A 700 -7.24 -16.08 13.89
N ALA A 701 -8.06 -15.96 14.95
CA ALA A 701 -9.48 -16.30 14.90
C ALA A 701 -10.23 -15.54 13.80
N ALA A 702 -9.86 -14.29 13.56
CA ALA A 702 -10.42 -13.48 12.49
C ALA A 702 -10.19 -14.10 11.09
N GLU A 703 -9.01 -14.68 10.84
CA GLU A 703 -8.71 -15.35 9.57
C GLU A 703 -9.52 -16.63 9.41
N LEU A 704 -9.62 -17.45 10.46
CA LEU A 704 -10.43 -18.67 10.43
C LEU A 704 -11.93 -18.38 10.23
N ILE A 705 -12.44 -17.35 10.90
CA ILE A 705 -13.83 -16.91 10.77
C ILE A 705 -14.09 -16.38 9.35
N ALA A 706 -13.22 -15.53 8.82
CA ALA A 706 -13.34 -15.02 7.46
C ALA A 706 -13.31 -16.14 6.42
N ALA A 707 -12.40 -17.13 6.55
CA ALA A 707 -12.35 -18.28 5.66
C ALA A 707 -13.62 -19.14 5.72
N ARG A 708 -14.21 -19.30 6.92
CA ARG A 708 -15.50 -20.01 7.10
C ARG A 708 -16.65 -19.26 6.42
N GLU A 709 -16.72 -17.94 6.60
CA GLU A 709 -17.73 -17.07 5.99
C GLU A 709 -17.61 -17.04 4.46
N GLU A 710 -16.38 -16.96 3.93
CA GLU A 710 -16.14 -17.00 2.49
C GLU A 710 -16.57 -18.34 1.91
N LYS A 711 -16.20 -19.46 2.54
CA LYS A 711 -16.63 -20.80 2.10
C LYS A 711 -18.15 -20.94 2.12
N ALA A 712 -18.82 -20.38 3.13
CA ALA A 712 -20.28 -20.34 3.20
C ALA A 712 -20.89 -19.49 2.08
N ALA A 713 -20.30 -18.32 1.79
CA ALA A 713 -20.72 -17.45 0.69
C ALA A 713 -20.54 -18.12 -0.68
N GLN A 714 -19.41 -18.77 -0.93
CA GLN A 714 -19.14 -19.54 -2.14
C GLN A 714 -20.12 -20.72 -2.31
N ALA A 715 -20.42 -21.42 -1.21
CA ALA A 715 -21.40 -22.50 -1.22
C ALA A 715 -22.82 -21.98 -1.52
N ALA A 716 -23.21 -20.86 -0.92
CA ALA A 716 -24.48 -20.18 -1.18
C ALA A 716 -24.58 -19.71 -2.64
N GLU A 717 -23.51 -19.14 -3.19
CA GLU A 717 -23.43 -18.72 -4.59
C GLU A 717 -23.53 -19.90 -5.55
N LYS A 718 -22.82 -20.99 -5.26
CA LYS A 718 -22.90 -22.23 -6.06
C LYS A 718 -24.31 -22.83 -6.00
N ALA A 719 -24.97 -22.79 -4.84
CA ALA A 719 -26.35 -23.23 -4.68
C ALA A 719 -27.31 -22.33 -5.48
N ARG A 720 -27.14 -21.00 -5.43
CA ARG A 720 -27.91 -20.02 -6.21
C ARG A 720 -27.75 -20.27 -7.71
N LYS A 721 -26.52 -20.38 -8.21
CA LYS A 721 -26.24 -20.69 -9.63
C LYS A 721 -26.86 -22.02 -10.07
N LYS A 722 -26.81 -23.04 -9.20
CA LYS A 722 -27.42 -24.35 -9.49
C LYS A 722 -28.95 -24.23 -9.60
N GLU A 723 -29.57 -23.45 -8.73
CA GLU A 723 -31.02 -23.22 -8.75
C GLU A 723 -31.47 -22.36 -9.94
N GLU A 724 -30.73 -21.29 -10.25
CA GLU A 724 -30.95 -20.47 -11.45
C GLU A 724 -30.84 -21.31 -12.73
N ALA A 725 -29.82 -22.18 -12.81
CA ALA A 725 -29.67 -23.11 -13.93
C ALA A 725 -30.82 -24.12 -14.03
N ARG A 726 -31.36 -24.59 -12.90
CA ARG A 726 -32.54 -25.47 -12.86
C ARG A 726 -33.76 -24.76 -13.41
N LEU A 727 -34.06 -23.55 -12.92
CA LEU A 727 -35.19 -22.74 -13.36
C LEU A 727 -35.09 -22.35 -14.84
N ALA A 728 -33.89 -21.98 -15.31
CA ALA A 728 -33.64 -21.66 -16.72
C ALA A 728 -33.88 -22.88 -17.63
N ARG A 729 -33.46 -24.07 -17.21
CA ARG A 729 -33.71 -25.32 -17.93
C ARG A 729 -35.20 -25.67 -17.97
N GLU A 730 -35.92 -25.54 -16.86
CA GLU A 730 -37.36 -25.78 -16.80
C GLU A 730 -38.13 -24.83 -17.73
N LYS A 731 -37.77 -23.54 -17.74
CA LYS A 731 -38.34 -22.55 -18.66
C LYS A 731 -38.05 -22.88 -20.13
N ALA A 732 -36.81 -23.25 -20.45
CA ALA A 732 -36.42 -23.63 -21.82
C ALA A 732 -37.15 -24.89 -22.29
N ASP A 733 -37.30 -25.90 -21.42
CA ASP A 733 -38.07 -27.12 -21.71
C ASP A 733 -39.56 -26.79 -21.93
N GLN A 734 -40.13 -25.87 -21.15
CA GLN A 734 -41.51 -25.41 -21.32
C GLN A 734 -41.71 -24.66 -22.64
N GLU A 735 -40.84 -23.70 -22.98
CA GLU A 735 -40.90 -22.98 -24.26
C GLU A 735 -40.71 -23.92 -25.46
N ALA A 736 -39.82 -24.92 -25.36
CA ALA A 736 -39.62 -25.93 -26.39
C ALA A 736 -40.88 -26.80 -26.56
N ARG A 737 -41.55 -27.18 -25.47
CA ARG A 737 -42.82 -27.92 -25.52
C ARG A 737 -43.92 -27.08 -26.16
N GLU A 738 -44.10 -25.81 -25.79
CA GLU A 738 -45.11 -24.95 -26.41
C GLU A 738 -44.86 -24.75 -27.91
N LYS A 739 -43.61 -24.50 -28.33
CA LYS A 739 -43.25 -24.43 -29.75
C LYS A 739 -43.54 -25.73 -30.48
N ALA A 740 -43.29 -26.87 -29.85
CA ALA A 740 -43.55 -28.19 -30.42
C ALA A 740 -45.06 -28.54 -30.48
N LYS A 741 -45.97 -27.81 -29.82
CA LYS A 741 -47.43 -27.99 -30.00
C LYS A 741 -47.94 -27.48 -31.35
N VAL A 742 -47.21 -26.58 -32.00
CA VAL A 742 -47.58 -26.07 -33.33
C VAL A 742 -47.52 -27.22 -34.33
N ARG A 743 -48.63 -27.47 -35.03
CA ARG A 743 -48.69 -28.48 -36.06
C ARG A 743 -47.69 -28.17 -37.17
N PRO A 744 -46.98 -29.15 -37.74
CA PRO A 744 -46.02 -28.91 -38.81
C PRO A 744 -46.64 -28.19 -40.01
N GLU A 745 -47.91 -28.46 -40.31
CA GLU A 745 -48.65 -27.83 -41.41
C GLU A 745 -48.92 -26.34 -41.19
N ASP A 746 -48.87 -25.85 -39.95
CA ASP A 746 -49.20 -24.47 -39.58
C ASP A 746 -47.95 -23.63 -39.28
N LEU A 747 -46.77 -24.26 -39.26
CA LEU A 747 -45.49 -23.66 -38.88
C LEU A 747 -45.16 -22.37 -39.66
N PHE A 748 -45.51 -22.30 -40.95
CA PHE A 748 -45.16 -21.18 -41.82
C PHE A 748 -46.36 -20.34 -42.27
N LYS A 749 -47.59 -20.66 -41.85
CA LYS A 749 -48.82 -20.00 -42.34
C LYS A 749 -49.01 -18.57 -41.81
N GLY A 750 -48.28 -18.18 -40.76
CA GLY A 750 -48.29 -16.83 -40.21
C GLY A 750 -47.09 -15.95 -40.60
N ASP A 751 -46.20 -16.44 -41.48
CA ASP A 751 -45.00 -15.71 -41.90
C ASP A 751 -45.33 -14.82 -43.11
N GLU A 752 -45.26 -13.50 -42.92
CA GLU A 752 -45.64 -12.50 -43.94
C GLU A 752 -44.80 -12.54 -45.21
N ARG A 753 -43.68 -13.28 -45.21
CA ARG A 753 -42.81 -13.42 -46.38
C ARG A 753 -43.39 -14.33 -47.45
N TYR A 754 -44.40 -15.13 -47.14
CA TYR A 754 -44.96 -16.14 -48.04
C TYR A 754 -46.44 -15.90 -48.32
N SER A 755 -46.89 -16.29 -49.51
CA SER A 755 -48.26 -16.07 -49.97
C SER A 755 -49.02 -17.35 -50.34
N ALA A 756 -48.30 -18.47 -50.53
CA ALA A 756 -48.88 -19.77 -50.81
C ALA A 756 -48.04 -20.90 -50.20
N TRP A 757 -48.69 -22.04 -49.89
CA TRP A 757 -48.10 -23.21 -49.25
C TRP A 757 -48.57 -24.50 -49.94
N ASP A 758 -47.81 -25.58 -49.82
CA ASP A 758 -48.20 -26.91 -50.27
C ASP A 758 -49.08 -27.66 -49.23
N GLU A 759 -49.48 -28.90 -49.55
CA GLU A 759 -50.29 -29.75 -48.65
C GLU A 759 -49.61 -30.07 -47.31
N GLN A 760 -48.28 -29.95 -47.24
CA GLN A 760 -47.51 -30.16 -46.02
C GLN A 760 -47.31 -28.87 -45.23
N GLY A 761 -47.80 -27.73 -45.73
CA GLY A 761 -47.64 -26.41 -45.13
C GLY A 761 -46.30 -25.74 -45.42
N LEU A 762 -45.52 -26.23 -46.40
CA LEU A 762 -44.28 -25.59 -46.83
C LEU A 762 -44.55 -24.45 -47.81
N PRO A 763 -43.92 -23.27 -47.63
CA PRO A 763 -44.08 -22.16 -48.56
C PRO A 763 -43.67 -22.50 -50.00
N THR A 764 -44.55 -22.21 -50.96
CA THR A 764 -44.32 -22.37 -52.39
C THR A 764 -44.08 -21.03 -53.08
N LYS A 765 -44.70 -19.94 -52.58
CA LYS A 765 -44.55 -18.59 -53.12
C LYS A 765 -44.17 -17.54 -52.08
N MET A 766 -43.33 -16.60 -52.49
CA MET A 766 -42.98 -15.39 -51.75
C MET A 766 -44.13 -14.37 -51.79
N LYS A 767 -44.09 -13.34 -50.93
CA LYS A 767 -45.11 -12.28 -50.84
C LYS A 767 -45.33 -11.54 -52.17
N ASP A 768 -44.27 -11.40 -52.98
CA ASP A 768 -44.29 -10.77 -54.30
C ASP A 768 -44.82 -11.68 -55.43
N GLY A 769 -45.23 -12.91 -55.11
CA GLY A 769 -45.77 -13.89 -56.04
C GLY A 769 -44.73 -14.74 -56.77
N SER A 770 -43.42 -14.49 -56.55
CA SER A 770 -42.32 -15.31 -57.07
C SER A 770 -42.21 -16.67 -56.35
N ASP A 771 -41.64 -17.66 -57.02
CA ASP A 771 -41.43 -18.98 -56.43
C ASP A 771 -40.30 -18.94 -55.38
N VAL A 772 -40.47 -19.66 -54.27
CA VAL A 772 -39.46 -19.73 -53.22
C VAL A 772 -38.18 -20.40 -53.76
N PRO A 773 -37.00 -19.76 -53.67
CA PRO A 773 -35.75 -20.32 -54.20
C PRO A 773 -35.42 -21.70 -53.63
N LYS A 774 -34.93 -22.62 -54.48
CA LYS A 774 -34.60 -24.01 -54.06
C LYS A 774 -33.63 -24.09 -52.87
N SER A 775 -32.69 -23.15 -52.75
CA SER A 775 -31.76 -23.05 -51.62
C SER A 775 -32.47 -22.73 -50.30
N GLN A 776 -33.44 -21.82 -50.33
CA GLN A 776 -34.28 -21.44 -49.19
C GLN A 776 -35.26 -22.57 -48.82
N LEU A 777 -35.82 -23.24 -49.83
CA LEU A 777 -36.76 -24.36 -49.65
C LEU A 777 -36.12 -25.53 -48.90
N LYS A 778 -34.83 -25.82 -49.15
CA LYS A 778 -34.06 -26.82 -48.38
C LYS A 778 -33.92 -26.43 -46.90
N GLY A 779 -33.76 -25.13 -46.62
CA GLY A 779 -33.71 -24.60 -45.25
C GLY A 779 -35.06 -24.71 -44.53
N LEU A 780 -36.15 -24.35 -45.21
CA LEU A 780 -37.52 -24.46 -44.69
C LEU A 780 -37.92 -25.93 -44.46
N LYS A 781 -37.57 -26.84 -45.37
CA LYS A 781 -37.82 -28.27 -45.20
C LYS A 781 -37.11 -28.83 -43.97
N LYS A 782 -35.86 -28.43 -43.72
CA LYS A 782 -35.12 -28.82 -42.50
C LYS A 782 -35.77 -28.30 -41.22
N GLN A 783 -36.35 -27.10 -41.24
CA GLN A 783 -37.10 -26.55 -40.10
C GLN A 783 -38.41 -27.32 -39.89
N TRP A 784 -39.12 -27.62 -40.97
CA TRP A 784 -40.33 -28.42 -40.94
C TRP A 784 -40.09 -29.85 -40.41
N ASP A 785 -39.04 -30.54 -40.87
CA ASP A 785 -38.71 -31.90 -40.41
C ASP A 785 -38.38 -31.92 -38.91
N ARG A 786 -37.71 -30.88 -38.40
CA ARG A 786 -37.45 -30.71 -36.97
C ARG A 786 -38.73 -30.50 -36.18
N GLN A 787 -39.62 -29.65 -36.68
CA GLN A 787 -40.91 -29.40 -36.04
C GLN A 787 -41.78 -30.64 -36.03
N LYS A 788 -41.84 -31.37 -37.15
CA LYS A 788 -42.57 -32.64 -37.25
C LYS A 788 -42.07 -33.65 -36.23
N LYS A 789 -40.76 -33.84 -36.14
CA LYS A 789 -40.18 -34.73 -35.12
C LYS A 789 -40.56 -34.29 -33.70
N ALA A 790 -40.43 -33.01 -33.38
CA ALA A 790 -40.76 -32.49 -32.05
C ALA A 790 -42.25 -32.63 -31.70
N HIS A 791 -43.14 -32.38 -32.66
CA HIS A 791 -44.59 -32.51 -32.51
C HIS A 791 -45.00 -33.99 -32.37
N ASP A 792 -44.46 -34.87 -33.20
CA ASP A 792 -44.71 -36.31 -33.14
C ASP A 792 -44.19 -36.92 -31.82
N ASP A 793 -43.04 -36.47 -31.32
CA ASP A 793 -42.50 -36.87 -30.02
C ASP A 793 -43.39 -36.43 -28.84
N LEU A 794 -44.03 -35.25 -28.91
CA LEU A 794 -45.04 -34.83 -27.92
C LEU A 794 -46.31 -35.66 -28.01
N LYS A 795 -46.76 -35.96 -29.24
CA LYS A 795 -47.93 -36.82 -29.50
C LYS A 795 -47.74 -38.21 -28.91
N ALA A 796 -46.58 -38.81 -29.14
CA ALA A 796 -46.23 -40.14 -28.62
C ALA A 796 -46.17 -40.18 -27.08
N LYS A 797 -45.90 -39.04 -26.43
CA LYS A 797 -45.86 -38.90 -24.97
C LYS A 797 -47.22 -38.51 -24.34
N GLY A 798 -48.28 -38.33 -25.15
CA GLY A 798 -49.61 -37.96 -24.66
C GLY A 798 -49.70 -36.52 -24.12
N LEU A 799 -48.85 -35.62 -24.60
CA LEU A 799 -48.72 -34.23 -24.13
C LEU A 799 -49.27 -33.19 -25.13
N LEU A 800 -50.06 -33.63 -26.11
CA LEU A 800 -50.74 -32.79 -27.12
C LEU A 800 -52.25 -32.72 -26.89
#